data_AF-A0A7X7X725-F1
#
_entry.id   AF-A0A7X7X725-F1
#
_cell.length_a   1.000
_cell.length_b   1.000
_cell.length_c   1.000
_cell.angle_alpha   90.00
_cell.angle_beta   90.00
_cell.angle_gamma   90.00
#
_symmetry.space_group_name_H-M   'P 1'
#
loop_
_entity.id
_entity.type
_entity.pdbx_description
1 polymer ?
#
loop_
_entity_poly.entity_id
_entity_poly.type
_entity_poly.pdbx_seq_one_letter_code
_entity_poly.pdbx_strand_id
1 'polypeptide(L)'
;MKKPILVALAVIVAVVPFFLRHTESGQTSFKPRKYVTENVIVINTDGLRFEDGFGSEEKYMSHIWNDIRPNGAIFTRMYNETCTYTAPGHAQCVTGAWQYEPNNGRIRPSTPTMFEYYRRQFDAPPEDVCILPGKGNCWHLNYSTFPGFGRNYEAPFYALGYGDDEIASKLSELLLTTRPKLVYAILPHVDSVGHSGDYRKYTESISHADELIWKIWQQIQFNPDYKDKTTLIITTDHGRHAEGVRDGFKSHGDSCEGCRHTYCVMIGPDVKKGFVYQDECFQVDIVPTVGELLGFATPACDGSSLTKALVDRLAKEIPDEQKAYILSLETECRRFKESKYDQDLSRMLDASLKIPVASLGHSMNDAIFLKGVLDASVFLKDSKGINYVRSWADSWMAKDAPRDDVTDSLCGEILFELFDATNDLKYRDRVKGIADWVMSKPFGVSEKGALLCKKVRAPKLQVEAAFIKADTLYAVVPLLCHSQKIFGGDYAKFALGQYEAHKKHLADEKGLFRHFAVANANSARLNVNPINWVRGNAFALGSILEASLILGENKDLYKQISELITKEPLGDQIIMRQQQNGLWMDDLSGQVSDYDTVANAMLIGEISKWQGDKLSRRTGEGKPSESCFDEDEPATMSVLPDPKKKLAKESALNGSMYHVIGAWDSMWPQISKSGLVYGCAEPAYDAQLYYQSFVPPVYSKDRGFYKEGQGAFMSALVGLSSLCSQLGPVNKRIPPIK
;
A
#
# COMPACT_ATOMS: atom_id res chain seq x y z
N MET A 1 -30.74 -78.73 25.68
CA MET A 1 -32.18 -78.43 25.46
C MET A 1 -32.48 -77.09 26.08
N LYS A 2 -33.15 -76.08 25.52
CA LYS A 2 -33.82 -75.80 24.23
C LYS A 2 -33.97 -74.26 24.22
N LYS A 3 -33.87 -73.60 23.06
CA LYS A 3 -34.49 -72.27 22.84
C LYS A 3 -36.03 -72.42 22.90
N PRO A 4 -36.78 -71.35 23.22
CA PRO A 4 -37.45 -70.55 22.17
C PRO A 4 -37.38 -69.03 22.45
N ILE A 5 -37.07 -68.17 21.47
CA ILE A 5 -37.97 -67.49 20.51
C ILE A 5 -38.91 -66.45 21.16
N LEU A 6 -38.64 -65.15 20.89
CA LEU A 6 -39.69 -64.24 20.41
C LEU A 6 -39.10 -63.13 19.53
N VAL A 7 -39.67 -63.07 18.33
CA VAL A 7 -39.45 -62.22 17.15
C VAL A 7 -40.35 -60.98 17.33
N ALA A 8 -39.79 -59.77 17.42
CA ALA A 8 -39.55 -58.75 16.37
C ALA A 8 -40.74 -57.82 16.04
N LEU A 9 -40.44 -56.50 15.99
CA LEU A 9 -40.95 -55.43 15.09
C LEU A 9 -40.83 -54.07 15.85
N ALA A 10 -39.69 -53.37 15.78
CA ALA A 10 -39.21 -52.46 14.72
C ALA A 10 -39.84 -51.06 14.75
N VAL A 11 -39.05 -50.05 15.17
CA VAL A 11 -38.96 -48.75 14.48
C VAL A 11 -37.50 -48.30 14.48
N ILE A 12 -37.02 -47.99 13.29
CA ILE A 12 -35.64 -47.65 12.91
C ILE A 12 -35.35 -46.19 13.26
N VAL A 13 -34.26 -45.94 13.99
CA VAL A 13 -33.48 -44.71 13.87
C VAL A 13 -32.04 -45.14 13.60
N ALA A 14 -31.61 -44.97 12.35
CA ALA A 14 -30.25 -45.24 11.92
C ALA A 14 -29.33 -44.14 12.46
N VAL A 15 -28.61 -44.44 13.54
CA VAL A 15 -27.36 -43.76 13.87
C VAL A 15 -26.25 -44.66 13.35
N VAL A 16 -25.67 -44.30 12.22
CA VAL A 16 -24.41 -44.89 11.76
C VAL A 16 -23.28 -44.14 12.47
N PRO A 17 -22.52 -44.78 13.39
CA PRO A 17 -21.27 -44.20 13.83
C PRO A 17 -20.30 -44.31 12.66
N PHE A 18 -20.00 -43.17 12.05
CA PHE A 18 -18.95 -43.05 11.05
C PHE A 18 -17.61 -43.24 11.77
N PHE A 19 -17.14 -44.49 11.85
CA PHE A 19 -15.75 -44.80 12.15
C PHE A 19 -14.89 -44.22 11.03
N LEU A 20 -14.44 -42.98 11.19
CA LEU A 20 -13.24 -42.51 10.50
C LEU A 20 -12.08 -43.32 11.06
N ARG A 21 -11.67 -44.32 10.28
CA ARG A 21 -10.32 -44.86 10.36
C ARG A 21 -9.36 -43.68 10.29
N HIS A 22 -8.76 -43.31 11.42
CA HIS A 22 -7.45 -42.67 11.40
C HIS A 22 -6.52 -43.66 10.70
N THR A 23 -6.33 -43.47 9.40
CA THR A 23 -5.09 -43.87 8.77
C THR A 23 -4.02 -42.98 9.37
N GLU A 24 -3.27 -43.52 10.33
CA GLU A 24 -1.91 -43.07 10.59
C GLU A 24 -1.14 -43.17 9.27
N SER A 25 -1.21 -42.13 8.43
CA SER A 25 -0.22 -41.93 7.40
C SER A 25 1.02 -41.42 8.12
N GLY A 26 1.96 -42.33 8.39
CA GLY A 26 3.35 -41.95 8.60
C GLY A 26 3.84 -41.24 7.35
N GLN A 27 3.64 -39.93 7.28
CA GLN A 27 4.32 -39.07 6.32
C GLN A 27 5.75 -38.95 6.81
N THR A 28 6.66 -39.72 6.20
CA THR A 28 8.08 -39.40 6.24
C THR A 28 8.25 -37.94 5.82
N SER A 29 8.76 -37.08 6.69
CA SER A 29 8.95 -35.65 6.38
C SER A 29 9.87 -35.51 5.17
N PHE A 30 9.27 -35.10 4.05
CA PHE A 30 9.97 -34.96 2.78
C PHE A 30 10.88 -33.73 2.84
N LYS A 31 12.20 -33.96 2.96
CA LYS A 31 13.24 -32.90 2.88
C LYS A 31 14.16 -33.11 1.66
N PRO A 32 13.71 -32.95 0.40
CA PRO A 32 14.65 -32.93 -0.72
C PRO A 32 15.53 -31.69 -0.58
N ARG A 33 16.74 -31.89 -0.10
CA ARG A 33 17.73 -30.82 0.06
C ARG A 33 18.60 -30.74 -1.19
N LYS A 34 18.42 -29.66 -1.96
CA LYS A 34 19.36 -29.24 -3.01
C LYS A 34 20.68 -28.76 -2.40
N TYR A 35 20.62 -28.13 -1.24
CA TYR A 35 21.74 -27.49 -0.54
C TYR A 35 22.23 -28.32 0.66
N VAL A 36 23.47 -28.07 1.09
CA VAL A 36 24.07 -28.64 2.30
C VAL A 36 23.48 -27.97 3.54
N THR A 37 23.08 -26.70 3.44
CA THR A 37 22.45 -25.92 4.49
C THR A 37 21.27 -26.68 5.11
N GLU A 38 21.37 -26.92 6.40
CA GLU A 38 20.33 -27.53 7.22
C GLU A 38 19.71 -26.54 8.20
N ASN A 39 20.42 -25.45 8.50
CA ASN A 39 19.99 -24.40 9.43
C ASN A 39 20.23 -23.02 8.79
N VAL A 40 19.31 -22.08 8.99
CA VAL A 40 19.49 -20.67 8.60
C VAL A 40 19.29 -19.77 9.81
N ILE A 41 20.25 -18.89 10.05
CA ILE A 41 20.19 -17.88 11.12
C ILE A 41 20.25 -16.52 10.45
N VAL A 42 19.24 -15.69 10.70
CA VAL A 42 19.18 -14.30 10.23
C VAL A 42 19.39 -13.39 11.43
N ILE A 43 20.42 -12.55 11.39
CA ILE A 43 20.67 -11.51 12.40
C ILE A 43 20.46 -10.16 11.74
N ASN A 44 19.54 -9.38 12.29
CA ASN A 44 19.20 -8.04 11.82
C ASN A 44 19.66 -7.01 12.85
N THR A 45 20.51 -6.08 12.45
CA THR A 45 20.87 -4.90 13.27
C THR A 45 19.88 -3.78 12.98
N ASP A 46 19.03 -3.46 13.93
CA ASP A 46 17.91 -2.51 13.76
C ASP A 46 18.43 -1.10 13.45
N GLY A 47 17.89 -0.48 12.39
CA GLY A 47 18.12 0.92 12.05
C GLY A 47 19.56 1.33 11.79
N LEU A 48 20.38 0.49 11.16
CA LEU A 48 21.76 0.79 10.84
C LEU A 48 21.86 1.63 9.56
N ARG A 49 22.36 2.86 9.67
CA ARG A 49 22.66 3.71 8.49
C ARG A 49 23.76 3.07 7.64
N PHE A 50 23.49 2.88 6.34
CA PHE A 50 24.43 2.21 5.43
C PHE A 50 25.84 2.84 5.45
N GLU A 51 25.93 4.17 5.40
CA GLU A 51 27.21 4.89 5.35
C GLU A 51 28.07 4.76 6.62
N ASP A 52 27.45 4.47 7.77
CA ASP A 52 28.17 4.24 9.04
C ASP A 52 28.37 2.76 9.34
N GLY A 53 27.61 1.89 8.68
CA GLY A 53 27.79 0.45 8.73
C GLY A 53 28.70 0.00 7.58
N PHE A 54 28.12 -0.80 6.70
CA PHE A 54 28.87 -1.48 5.64
C PHE A 54 29.50 -0.52 4.61
N GLY A 55 28.91 0.66 4.41
CA GLY A 55 29.47 1.73 3.58
C GLY A 55 30.71 2.40 4.16
N SER A 56 31.02 2.18 5.45
CA SER A 56 32.25 2.64 6.12
C SER A 56 33.38 1.60 6.10
N GLU A 57 33.19 0.52 5.34
CA GLU A 57 34.14 -0.60 5.26
C GLU A 57 34.40 -1.24 6.63
N GLU A 58 35.66 -1.44 7.01
CA GLU A 58 36.08 -2.04 8.28
C GLU A 58 35.95 -1.12 9.50
N LYS A 59 35.71 0.17 9.29
CA LYS A 59 35.87 1.19 10.34
C LYS A 59 35.06 0.90 11.60
N TYR A 60 33.81 0.48 11.43
CA TYR A 60 32.91 0.15 12.54
C TYR A 60 32.41 -1.31 12.50
N MET A 61 32.66 -2.03 11.41
CA MET A 61 32.22 -3.42 11.19
C MET A 61 33.41 -4.33 10.86
N SER A 62 34.45 -4.25 11.69
CA SER A 62 35.75 -4.86 11.41
C SER A 62 35.69 -6.37 11.20
N HIS A 63 34.87 -7.10 11.97
CA HIS A 63 34.75 -8.54 11.88
C HIS A 63 33.90 -8.99 10.70
N ILE A 64 32.76 -8.32 10.46
CA ILE A 64 31.95 -8.59 9.28
C ILE A 64 32.77 -8.32 8.01
N TRP A 65 33.55 -7.23 7.97
CA TRP A 65 34.37 -6.87 6.82
C TRP A 65 35.57 -7.79 6.58
N ASN A 66 36.32 -8.13 7.64
CA ASN A 66 37.58 -8.85 7.49
C ASN A 66 37.45 -10.37 7.65
N ASP A 67 36.54 -10.86 8.50
CA ASP A 67 36.45 -12.28 8.82
C ASP A 67 35.32 -12.98 8.06
N ILE A 68 34.14 -12.35 7.98
CA ILE A 68 32.92 -12.96 7.42
C ILE A 68 32.84 -12.73 5.91
N ARG A 69 32.86 -11.47 5.47
CA ARG A 69 32.66 -11.04 4.09
C ARG A 69 33.54 -11.78 3.06
N PRO A 70 34.87 -11.98 3.26
CA PRO A 70 35.69 -12.66 2.25
C PRO A 70 35.28 -14.12 1.98
N ASN A 71 34.59 -14.74 2.94
CA ASN A 71 34.11 -16.11 2.87
C ASN A 71 32.63 -16.22 2.45
N GLY A 72 31.99 -15.09 2.15
CA GLY A 72 30.56 -15.01 1.88
C GLY A 72 30.21 -14.24 0.61
N ALA A 73 28.93 -13.91 0.50
CA ALA A 73 28.35 -13.07 -0.53
C ALA A 73 27.87 -11.75 0.07
N ILE A 74 27.99 -10.67 -0.71
CA ILE A 74 27.68 -9.31 -0.27
C ILE A 74 26.64 -8.68 -1.21
N PHE A 75 25.71 -7.95 -0.60
CA PHE A 75 24.64 -7.22 -1.26
C PHE A 75 24.64 -5.79 -0.74
N THR A 76 25.43 -4.92 -1.37
CA THR A 76 25.54 -3.51 -0.99
C THR A 76 24.44 -2.64 -1.60
N ARG A 77 23.67 -3.18 -2.54
CA ARG A 77 22.53 -2.52 -3.21
C ARG A 77 21.22 -3.17 -2.78
N MET A 78 21.02 -3.30 -1.47
CA MET A 78 19.79 -3.85 -0.89
C MET A 78 18.90 -2.71 -0.36
N TYR A 79 17.61 -2.76 -0.67
CA TYR A 79 16.68 -1.67 -0.34
C TYR A 79 15.43 -2.15 0.40
N ASN A 80 14.96 -1.31 1.33
CA ASN A 80 13.59 -1.29 1.87
C ASN A 80 12.79 -0.28 1.06
N GLU A 81 11.76 -0.73 0.35
CA GLU A 81 10.94 0.13 -0.54
C GLU A 81 9.59 0.53 0.05
N THR A 82 9.40 0.30 1.36
CA THR A 82 8.16 0.69 2.04
C THR A 82 8.47 1.54 3.28
N CYS A 83 7.77 1.32 4.39
CA CYS A 83 8.02 2.05 5.62
C CYS A 83 9.37 1.64 6.24
N THR A 84 10.27 2.61 6.28
CA THR A 84 11.61 2.51 6.89
C THR A 84 11.53 2.75 8.41
N TYR A 85 10.64 2.01 9.07
CA TYR A 85 10.43 2.01 10.52
C TYR A 85 10.59 0.58 11.05
N THR A 86 11.00 0.44 12.30
CA THR A 86 11.34 -0.84 12.95
C THR A 86 10.33 -1.98 12.71
N ALA A 87 9.07 -1.83 13.14
CA ALA A 87 8.10 -2.92 13.00
C ALA A 87 7.86 -3.31 11.52
N PRO A 88 7.47 -2.38 10.61
CA PRO A 88 7.25 -2.74 9.22
C PRO A 88 8.52 -3.24 8.51
N GLY A 89 9.70 -2.68 8.78
CA GLY A 89 10.97 -3.14 8.22
C GLY A 89 11.22 -4.60 8.55
N HIS A 90 11.11 -4.97 9.84
CA HIS A 90 11.25 -6.35 10.25
C HIS A 90 10.14 -7.26 9.72
N ALA A 91 8.89 -6.79 9.62
CA ALA A 91 7.79 -7.57 9.06
C ALA A 91 8.06 -8.01 7.62
N GLN A 92 8.67 -7.14 6.81
CA GLN A 92 9.07 -7.47 5.45
C GLN A 92 10.21 -8.49 5.43
N CYS A 93 11.21 -8.34 6.31
CA CYS A 93 12.30 -9.31 6.43
C CYS A 93 11.82 -10.71 6.85
N VAL A 94 10.74 -10.83 7.65
CA VAL A 94 10.24 -12.14 8.12
C VAL A 94 9.14 -12.73 7.25
N THR A 95 8.45 -11.95 6.43
CA THR A 95 7.40 -12.45 5.52
C THR A 95 7.82 -12.53 4.07
N GLY A 96 8.86 -11.80 3.67
CA GLY A 96 9.27 -11.69 2.28
C GLY A 96 8.23 -10.98 1.41
N ALA A 97 7.34 -10.20 2.01
CA ALA A 97 6.28 -9.49 1.31
C ALA A 97 6.28 -8.01 1.67
N TRP A 98 5.97 -7.18 0.68
CA TRP A 98 5.67 -5.77 0.84
C TRP A 98 4.32 -5.67 1.54
N GLN A 99 4.35 -5.26 2.79
CA GLN A 99 3.15 -5.07 3.58
C GLN A 99 3.33 -3.88 4.51
N TYR A 100 2.23 -3.22 4.75
CA TYR A 100 2.20 -2.09 5.66
C TYR A 100 1.77 -2.54 7.04
N GLU A 101 2.50 -2.11 8.05
CA GLU A 101 2.05 -2.18 9.43
C GLU A 101 2.48 -0.93 10.20
N PRO A 102 1.62 -0.42 11.10
CA PRO A 102 1.97 0.72 11.93
C PRO A 102 3.14 0.35 12.85
N ASN A 103 4.02 1.32 13.11
CA ASN A 103 5.20 1.14 13.95
C ASN A 103 4.88 1.07 15.46
N ASN A 104 3.85 0.32 15.85
CA ASN A 104 3.37 0.17 17.22
C ASN A 104 3.18 -1.30 17.65
N GLY A 105 3.45 -2.25 16.75
CA GLY A 105 3.32 -3.69 17.00
C GLY A 105 1.91 -4.18 17.29
N ARG A 106 0.86 -3.40 16.99
CA ARG A 106 -0.54 -3.77 17.30
C ARG A 106 -1.21 -4.61 16.21
N ILE A 107 -0.67 -4.58 15.00
CA ILE A 107 -1.20 -5.28 13.84
C ILE A 107 -0.19 -6.36 13.47
N ARG A 108 -0.67 -7.60 13.32
CA ARG A 108 0.14 -8.73 12.86
C ARG A 108 0.37 -8.65 11.36
N PRO A 109 1.46 -9.26 10.85
CA PRO A 109 1.66 -9.40 9.41
C PRO A 109 0.42 -10.01 8.74
N SER A 110 0.09 -9.51 7.55
CA SER A 110 -1.02 -10.04 6.75
C SER A 110 -0.58 -11.23 5.90
N THR A 111 0.71 -11.38 5.65
CA THR A 111 1.34 -12.45 4.87
C THR A 111 2.07 -13.45 5.79
N PRO A 112 2.12 -14.77 5.47
CA PRO A 112 2.80 -15.74 6.31
C PRO A 112 4.28 -15.42 6.49
N THR A 113 4.76 -15.66 7.70
CA THR A 113 6.18 -15.58 8.04
C THR A 113 6.94 -16.80 7.53
N MET A 114 8.26 -16.68 7.38
CA MET A 114 9.14 -17.80 7.06
C MET A 114 9.00 -18.99 8.02
N PHE A 115 8.66 -18.73 9.28
CA PHE A 115 8.41 -19.77 10.28
C PHE A 115 7.14 -20.56 9.98
N GLU A 116 6.08 -19.86 9.60
CA GLU A 116 4.80 -20.48 9.25
C GLU A 116 4.93 -21.36 8.01
N TYR A 117 5.66 -20.90 6.99
CA TYR A 117 5.96 -21.72 5.81
C TYR A 117 6.75 -22.98 6.18
N TYR A 118 7.86 -22.83 6.92
CA TYR A 118 8.71 -23.95 7.34
C TYR A 118 7.92 -24.97 8.17
N ARG A 119 7.21 -24.50 9.21
CA ARG A 119 6.46 -25.38 10.11
C ARG A 119 5.28 -26.06 9.42
N ARG A 120 4.54 -25.34 8.57
CA ARG A 120 3.39 -25.89 7.86
C ARG A 120 3.80 -26.94 6.82
N GLN A 121 4.87 -26.70 6.06
CA GLN A 121 5.31 -27.65 5.02
C GLN A 121 5.93 -28.91 5.62
N PHE A 122 6.73 -28.79 6.68
CA PHE A 122 7.45 -29.93 7.26
C PHE A 122 6.78 -30.57 8.47
N ASP A 123 5.60 -30.07 8.87
CA ASP A 123 4.97 -30.39 10.15
C ASP A 123 5.96 -30.26 11.31
N ALA A 124 6.78 -29.20 11.25
CA ALA A 124 7.91 -29.06 12.16
C ALA A 124 7.44 -28.57 13.55
N PRO A 125 8.04 -29.10 14.62
CA PRO A 125 7.67 -28.71 15.96
C PRO A 125 8.16 -27.27 16.25
N PRO A 126 7.56 -26.56 17.22
CA PRO A 126 7.91 -25.16 17.50
C PRO A 126 9.39 -24.94 17.80
N GLU A 127 10.08 -25.88 18.43
CA GLU A 127 11.51 -25.80 18.77
C GLU A 127 12.46 -25.74 17.56
N ASP A 128 12.00 -26.15 16.36
CA ASP A 128 12.77 -26.03 15.13
C ASP A 128 12.92 -24.57 14.68
N VAL A 129 12.10 -23.65 15.19
CA VAL A 129 12.12 -22.24 14.78
C VAL A 129 12.17 -21.30 15.99
N CYS A 130 12.66 -20.08 15.81
CA CYS A 130 12.65 -19.09 16.87
C CYS A 130 12.72 -17.66 16.31
N ILE A 131 12.02 -16.74 16.98
CA ILE A 131 12.20 -15.29 16.82
C ILE A 131 12.67 -14.65 18.13
N LEU A 132 13.70 -13.81 18.04
CA LEU A 132 14.21 -12.98 19.13
C LEU A 132 13.96 -11.50 18.77
N PRO A 133 12.82 -10.92 19.15
CA PRO A 133 12.33 -9.70 18.54
C PRO A 133 13.08 -8.42 18.93
N GLY A 134 13.89 -8.43 20.00
CA GLY A 134 14.77 -7.30 20.39
C GLY A 134 14.09 -5.98 20.76
N LYS A 135 12.82 -5.76 20.37
CA LYS A 135 12.07 -4.50 20.45
C LYS A 135 10.63 -4.74 20.87
N GLY A 136 10.08 -3.77 21.60
CA GLY A 136 8.74 -3.87 22.21
C GLY A 136 7.60 -3.78 21.20
N ASN A 137 7.88 -3.34 19.97
CA ASN A 137 6.94 -3.23 18.87
C ASN A 137 7.12 -4.34 17.81
N CYS A 138 7.90 -5.40 18.08
CA CYS A 138 8.16 -6.52 17.14
C CYS A 138 7.63 -7.89 17.61
N TRP A 139 6.89 -7.94 18.72
CA TRP A 139 6.37 -9.18 19.30
C TRP A 139 5.32 -9.90 18.41
N HIS A 140 4.67 -9.14 17.53
CA HIS A 140 3.60 -9.60 16.64
C HIS A 140 4.13 -10.38 15.42
N LEU A 141 5.45 -10.38 15.18
CA LEU A 141 6.12 -11.01 14.04
C LEU A 141 6.21 -12.54 14.12
N ASN A 142 5.72 -13.14 15.20
CA ASN A 142 5.84 -14.59 15.42
C ASN A 142 4.82 -15.43 14.64
N TYR A 143 3.75 -14.82 14.12
CA TYR A 143 2.80 -15.41 13.16
C TYR A 143 1.93 -14.35 12.48
N SER A 144 1.37 -14.70 11.32
CA SER A 144 0.53 -13.86 10.48
C SER A 144 -0.97 -14.01 10.71
N THR A 145 -1.77 -13.17 10.05
CA THR A 145 -3.24 -13.32 9.96
C THR A 145 -3.72 -14.01 8.69
N PHE A 146 -2.80 -14.58 7.90
CA PHE A 146 -3.13 -15.20 6.62
C PHE A 146 -3.93 -16.50 6.82
N PRO A 147 -5.08 -16.70 6.14
CA PRO A 147 -5.87 -17.92 6.28
C PRO A 147 -5.11 -19.19 5.87
N GLY A 148 -5.29 -20.25 6.65
CA GLY A 148 -4.52 -21.49 6.48
C GLY A 148 -3.15 -21.45 7.16
N PHE A 149 -2.67 -20.27 7.56
CA PHE A 149 -1.52 -20.10 8.47
C PHE A 149 -1.99 -19.51 9.80
N GLY A 150 -1.11 -18.80 10.50
CA GLY A 150 -1.38 -18.15 11.77
C GLY A 150 -0.90 -18.97 12.96
N ARG A 151 -1.59 -18.79 14.09
CA ARG A 151 -1.12 -19.20 15.42
C ARG A 151 -0.70 -20.67 15.53
N ASN A 152 -1.31 -21.59 14.78
CA ASN A 152 -0.94 -23.01 14.79
C ASN A 152 0.52 -23.25 14.38
N TYR A 153 1.07 -22.35 13.55
CA TYR A 153 2.44 -22.40 13.04
C TYR A 153 3.32 -21.29 13.62
N GLU A 154 2.93 -20.71 14.77
CA GLU A 154 3.69 -19.61 15.39
C GLU A 154 5.11 -20.00 15.78
N ALA A 155 6.06 -19.09 15.61
CA ALA A 155 7.38 -19.24 16.20
C ALA A 155 7.33 -18.96 17.71
N PRO A 156 8.03 -19.76 18.53
CA PRO A 156 8.35 -19.35 19.89
C PRO A 156 9.07 -18.00 19.88
N PHE A 157 8.62 -17.10 20.75
CA PHE A 157 9.28 -15.82 20.98
C PHE A 157 9.75 -15.75 22.44
N TYR A 158 10.91 -15.13 22.65
CA TYR A 158 11.48 -14.92 23.98
C TYR A 158 11.47 -13.43 24.29
N ALA A 159 10.64 -13.02 25.25
CA ALA A 159 10.60 -11.65 25.75
C ALA A 159 11.84 -11.36 26.59
N LEU A 160 12.89 -10.87 25.94
CA LEU A 160 14.16 -10.51 26.55
C LEU A 160 14.24 -9.00 26.79
N GLY A 161 15.27 -8.56 27.52
CA GLY A 161 15.63 -7.14 27.59
C GLY A 161 15.95 -6.57 26.19
N TYR A 162 15.83 -5.25 26.05
CA TYR A 162 16.01 -4.53 24.77
C TYR A 162 17.50 -4.26 24.44
N GLY A 163 18.41 -5.16 24.80
CA GLY A 163 19.85 -5.02 24.58
C GLY A 163 20.43 -6.13 23.71
N ASP A 164 21.44 -5.80 22.92
CA ASP A 164 22.06 -6.74 21.98
C ASP A 164 22.70 -7.94 22.70
N ASP A 165 23.27 -7.72 23.89
CA ASP A 165 23.92 -8.77 24.70
C ASP A 165 22.92 -9.83 25.17
N GLU A 166 21.72 -9.42 25.61
CA GLU A 166 20.67 -10.35 26.02
C GLU A 166 20.19 -11.21 24.83
N ILE A 167 20.06 -10.60 23.65
CA ILE A 167 19.67 -11.30 22.42
C ILE A 167 20.77 -12.30 22.01
N ALA A 168 22.03 -11.87 21.97
CA ALA A 168 23.16 -12.72 21.60
C ALA A 168 23.36 -13.88 22.60
N SER A 169 23.21 -13.61 23.90
CA SER A 169 23.27 -14.62 24.96
C SER A 169 22.15 -15.64 24.82
N LYS A 170 20.90 -15.19 24.61
CA LYS A 170 19.78 -16.12 24.41
C LYS A 170 19.93 -16.94 23.15
N LEU A 171 20.40 -16.35 22.04
CA LEU A 171 20.68 -17.09 20.83
C LEU A 171 21.71 -18.18 21.09
N SER A 172 22.82 -17.84 21.75
CA SER A 172 23.87 -18.81 22.15
C SER A 172 23.29 -19.96 22.97
N GLU A 173 22.41 -19.67 23.94
CA GLU A 173 21.71 -20.67 24.75
C GLU A 173 20.84 -21.61 23.90
N LEU A 174 20.05 -21.06 22.97
CA LEU A 174 19.15 -21.83 22.11
C LEU A 174 19.91 -22.73 21.12
N LEU A 175 21.04 -22.26 20.60
CA LEU A 175 21.92 -23.06 19.73
C LEU A 175 22.42 -24.34 20.45
N LEU A 176 22.54 -24.30 21.77
CA LEU A 176 22.98 -25.45 22.59
C LEU A 176 21.82 -26.33 23.05
N THR A 177 20.68 -25.74 23.38
CA THR A 177 19.57 -26.41 24.08
C THR A 177 18.50 -26.95 23.15
N THR A 178 17.90 -26.10 22.31
CA THR A 178 16.77 -26.44 21.44
C THR A 178 17.19 -26.75 20.00
N ARG A 179 18.37 -26.28 19.61
CA ARG A 179 18.99 -26.52 18.30
C ARG A 179 18.11 -26.11 17.09
N PRO A 180 17.58 -24.86 17.07
CA PRO A 180 16.65 -24.42 16.03
C PRO A 180 17.26 -24.49 14.63
N LYS A 181 16.42 -24.81 13.64
CA LYS A 181 16.73 -24.85 12.21
C LYS A 181 16.56 -23.51 11.52
N LEU A 182 15.66 -22.66 12.03
CA LEU A 182 15.42 -21.33 11.46
C LEU A 182 15.29 -20.29 12.58
N VAL A 183 16.16 -19.28 12.55
CA VAL A 183 16.18 -18.20 13.54
C VAL A 183 16.13 -16.83 12.88
N TYR A 184 15.36 -15.92 13.47
CA TYR A 184 15.47 -14.48 13.22
C TYR A 184 15.74 -13.73 14.53
N ALA A 185 16.86 -13.04 14.63
CA ALA A 185 17.26 -12.29 15.81
C ALA A 185 17.46 -10.80 15.47
N ILE A 186 16.85 -9.93 16.28
CA ILE A 186 16.96 -8.48 16.15
C ILE A 186 17.91 -7.95 17.21
N LEU A 187 18.96 -7.23 16.79
CA LEU A 187 19.86 -6.46 17.65
C LEU A 187 19.37 -5.00 17.69
N PRO A 188 18.66 -4.58 18.77
CA PRO A 188 17.93 -3.30 18.83
C PRO A 188 18.77 -2.07 19.18
N HIS A 189 20.02 -2.25 19.64
CA HIS A 189 20.72 -1.20 20.37
C HIS A 189 21.18 -0.06 19.47
N VAL A 190 21.58 -0.35 18.23
CA VAL A 190 21.99 0.65 17.22
C VAL A 190 20.88 1.66 16.97
N ASP A 191 19.67 1.20 16.67
CA ASP A 191 18.52 2.08 16.48
C ASP A 191 18.19 2.91 17.74
N SER A 192 18.18 2.25 18.90
CA SER A 192 17.86 2.88 20.18
C SER A 192 18.82 4.02 20.53
N VAL A 193 20.13 3.81 20.29
CA VAL A 193 21.16 4.84 20.53
C VAL A 193 21.15 5.90 19.44
N GLY A 194 20.85 5.55 18.19
CA GLY A 194 20.77 6.50 17.07
C GLY A 194 19.80 7.66 17.36
N HIS A 195 18.66 7.37 18.00
CA HIS A 195 17.68 8.39 18.39
C HIS A 195 18.18 9.40 19.44
N SER A 196 19.25 9.08 20.17
CA SER A 196 19.87 10.03 21.12
C SER A 196 20.57 11.20 20.42
N GLY A 197 20.99 11.02 19.16
CA GLY A 197 21.82 12.00 18.44
C GLY A 197 23.29 12.03 18.91
N ASP A 198 23.72 11.12 19.78
CA ASP A 198 25.12 10.96 20.18
C ASP A 198 25.85 10.06 19.17
N TYR A 199 26.51 10.69 18.18
CA TYR A 199 27.16 9.97 17.08
C TYR A 199 28.25 9.00 17.55
N ARG A 200 28.98 9.36 18.63
CA ARG A 200 30.02 8.50 19.16
C ARG A 200 29.41 7.21 19.71
N LYS A 201 28.41 7.32 20.59
CA LYS A 201 27.72 6.15 21.15
C LYS A 201 27.05 5.31 20.06
N TYR A 202 26.50 5.96 19.04
CA TYR A 202 25.91 5.28 17.90
C TYR A 202 26.95 4.44 17.15
N THR A 203 28.14 4.98 16.84
CA THR A 203 29.19 4.19 16.20
C THR A 203 29.78 3.10 17.10
N GLU A 204 29.87 3.35 18.42
CA GLU A 204 30.29 2.33 19.41
C GLU A 204 29.28 1.17 19.46
N SER A 205 27.97 1.43 19.34
CA SER A 205 26.97 0.35 19.28
C SER A 205 27.01 -0.44 17.98
N ILE A 206 27.41 0.16 16.85
CA ILE A 206 27.65 -0.58 15.59
C ILE A 206 28.80 -1.58 15.77
N SER A 207 29.92 -1.14 16.34
CA SER A 207 31.07 -2.02 16.59
C SER A 207 30.76 -3.12 17.61
N HIS A 208 29.93 -2.84 18.61
CA HIS A 208 29.45 -3.86 19.55
C HIS A 208 28.58 -4.92 18.85
N ALA A 209 27.65 -4.51 18.00
CA ALA A 209 26.82 -5.43 17.22
C ALA A 209 27.66 -6.32 16.29
N ASP A 210 28.68 -5.75 15.62
CA ASP A 210 29.66 -6.47 14.80
C ASP A 210 30.40 -7.56 15.60
N GLU A 211 30.90 -7.22 16.79
CA GLU A 211 31.58 -8.16 17.69
C GLU A 211 30.65 -9.31 18.14
N LEU A 212 29.40 -9.02 18.48
CA LEU A 212 28.42 -10.03 18.89
C LEU A 212 28.07 -10.98 17.74
N ILE A 213 27.84 -10.47 16.54
CA ILE A 213 27.58 -11.28 15.34
C ILE A 213 28.77 -12.21 15.06
N TRP A 214 30.00 -11.70 15.17
CA TRP A 214 31.20 -12.52 15.01
C TRP A 214 31.30 -13.63 16.05
N LYS A 215 31.05 -13.33 17.33
CA LYS A 215 31.02 -14.34 18.40
C LYS A 215 29.99 -15.45 18.13
N ILE A 216 28.80 -15.08 17.65
CA ILE A 216 27.76 -16.05 17.25
C ILE A 216 28.26 -16.90 16.08
N TRP A 217 28.88 -16.30 15.07
CA TRP A 217 29.47 -17.05 13.95
C TRP A 217 30.55 -18.03 14.42
N GLN A 218 31.44 -17.62 15.32
CA GLN A 218 32.43 -18.52 15.90
C GLN A 218 31.76 -19.70 16.61
N GLN A 219 30.74 -19.46 17.44
CA GLN A 219 29.99 -20.54 18.10
C GLN A 219 29.34 -21.51 17.11
N ILE A 220 28.75 -21.01 16.03
CA ILE A 220 28.20 -21.83 14.93
C ILE A 220 29.31 -22.74 14.36
N GLN A 221 30.50 -22.21 14.13
CA GLN A 221 31.64 -22.97 13.60
C GLN A 221 32.25 -23.94 14.62
N PHE A 222 32.14 -23.69 15.92
CA PHE A 222 32.58 -24.61 16.97
C PHE A 222 31.56 -25.72 17.27
N ASN A 223 30.29 -25.52 16.96
CA ASN A 223 29.23 -26.48 17.24
C ASN A 223 29.08 -27.51 16.10
N PRO A 224 29.37 -28.81 16.32
CA PRO A 224 29.28 -29.84 15.26
C PRO A 224 27.89 -30.01 14.63
N ASP A 225 26.82 -29.62 15.33
CA ASP A 225 25.45 -29.68 14.80
C ASP A 225 25.18 -28.57 13.75
N TYR A 226 25.99 -27.51 13.74
CA TYR A 226 25.81 -26.33 12.90
C TYR A 226 26.97 -26.08 11.93
N LYS A 227 28.20 -26.45 12.32
CA LYS A 227 29.40 -26.27 11.52
C LYS A 227 29.23 -26.89 10.13
N ASP A 228 29.59 -26.12 9.11
CA ASP A 228 29.49 -26.50 7.69
C ASP A 228 28.07 -26.89 7.21
N LYS A 229 27.03 -26.60 8.02
CA LYS A 229 25.61 -26.88 7.74
C LYS A 229 24.71 -25.67 7.89
N THR A 230 25.28 -24.52 8.23
CA THR A 230 24.52 -23.33 8.60
C THR A 230 24.83 -22.19 7.66
N THR A 231 23.78 -21.54 7.17
CA THR A 231 23.91 -20.23 6.51
C THR A 231 23.55 -19.15 7.52
N LEU A 232 24.46 -18.21 7.72
CA LEU A 232 24.23 -16.98 8.47
C LEU A 232 23.94 -15.84 7.47
N ILE A 233 22.83 -15.13 7.68
CA ILE A 233 22.43 -13.94 6.93
C ILE A 233 22.48 -12.75 7.90
N ILE A 234 23.20 -11.70 7.53
CA ILE A 234 23.38 -10.48 8.32
C ILE A 234 22.80 -9.32 7.52
N THR A 235 21.91 -8.54 8.12
CA THR A 235 21.19 -7.45 7.43
C THR A 235 20.81 -6.33 8.39
N THR A 236 20.18 -5.29 7.86
CA THR A 236 19.40 -4.31 8.63
C THR A 236 17.99 -4.18 8.01
N ASP A 237 17.00 -3.75 8.79
CA ASP A 237 15.59 -3.59 8.41
C ASP A 237 15.24 -2.21 7.83
N HIS A 238 15.99 -1.18 8.19
CA HIS A 238 15.95 0.12 7.53
C HIS A 238 17.23 0.90 7.78
N GLY A 239 17.49 1.91 6.96
CA GLY A 239 18.55 2.87 7.19
C GLY A 239 18.09 4.11 7.98
N ARG A 240 18.83 5.21 7.84
CA ARG A 240 18.59 6.50 8.53
C ARG A 240 18.91 7.65 7.57
N HIS A 241 18.48 8.87 7.87
CA HIS A 241 18.79 9.97 6.94
C HIS A 241 20.30 10.12 6.71
N ALA A 242 20.67 10.31 5.44
CA ALA A 242 22.04 10.59 5.04
C ALA A 242 22.53 11.94 5.61
N GLU A 243 23.84 12.15 5.60
CA GLU A 243 24.42 13.42 6.03
C GLU A 243 23.85 14.60 5.23
N GLY A 244 23.46 15.68 5.92
CA GLY A 244 22.83 16.86 5.29
C GLY A 244 21.35 16.67 4.91
N VAL A 245 20.75 15.50 5.15
CA VAL A 245 19.31 15.27 5.02
C VAL A 245 18.67 15.40 6.39
N ARG A 246 17.79 16.40 6.58
CA ARG A 246 17.08 16.68 7.84
C ARG A 246 18.03 16.75 9.04
N ASP A 247 17.83 15.93 10.07
CA ASP A 247 18.65 15.83 11.28
C ASP A 247 19.67 14.67 11.23
N GLY A 248 19.98 14.18 10.02
CA GLY A 248 20.98 13.15 9.76
C GLY A 248 20.61 11.81 10.41
N PHE A 249 21.63 11.10 10.88
CA PHE A 249 21.46 9.75 11.45
C PHE A 249 20.48 9.69 12.63
N LYS A 250 20.10 10.81 13.25
CA LYS A 250 19.23 10.81 14.42
C LYS A 250 17.83 10.23 14.13
N SER A 251 17.30 10.50 12.94
CA SER A 251 15.94 10.11 12.55
C SER A 251 15.91 9.26 11.28
N HIS A 252 14.76 8.62 11.09
CA HIS A 252 14.42 7.76 9.95
C HIS A 252 12.90 7.77 9.73
N GLY A 253 12.42 6.99 8.76
CA GLY A 253 10.98 6.79 8.56
C GLY A 253 10.38 7.49 7.33
N ASP A 254 11.22 7.91 6.38
CA ASP A 254 10.78 8.51 5.13
C ASP A 254 11.35 7.77 3.91
N SER A 255 10.97 8.20 2.71
CA SER A 255 11.39 7.58 1.46
C SER A 255 12.75 8.06 0.95
N CYS A 256 13.59 8.68 1.78
CA CYS A 256 14.90 9.15 1.34
C CYS A 256 15.87 7.98 1.12
N GLU A 257 16.88 8.17 0.28
CA GLU A 257 17.88 7.14 -0.06
C GLU A 257 18.48 6.51 1.21
N GLY A 258 18.95 7.32 2.15
CA GLY A 258 19.58 6.80 3.37
C GLY A 258 18.64 5.96 4.25
N CYS A 259 17.33 6.26 4.27
CA CYS A 259 16.34 5.47 5.01
C CYS A 259 16.03 4.13 4.33
N ARG A 260 16.03 4.11 3.00
CA ARG A 260 15.72 2.93 2.18
C ARG A 260 16.94 2.01 2.01
N HIS A 261 18.13 2.58 2.01
CA HIS A 261 19.37 1.86 1.70
C HIS A 261 19.83 1.01 2.88
N THR A 262 19.92 -0.29 2.64
CA THR A 262 20.34 -1.31 3.59
C THR A 262 21.48 -2.15 2.99
N TYR A 263 21.78 -3.29 3.59
CA TYR A 263 22.77 -4.22 3.08
C TYR A 263 22.44 -5.63 3.51
N CYS A 264 23.04 -6.62 2.84
CA CYS A 264 23.06 -7.98 3.32
C CYS A 264 24.44 -8.62 3.13
N VAL A 265 24.84 -9.46 4.08
CA VAL A 265 25.99 -10.36 3.99
C VAL A 265 25.52 -11.77 4.28
N MET A 266 25.84 -12.73 3.41
CA MET A 266 25.54 -14.14 3.61
C MET A 266 26.82 -14.96 3.69
N ILE A 267 26.91 -15.90 4.62
CA ILE A 267 28.02 -16.86 4.72
C ILE A 267 27.47 -18.25 5.05
N GLY A 268 27.98 -19.29 4.39
CA GLY A 268 27.50 -20.66 4.60
C GLY A 268 28.07 -21.65 3.59
N PRO A 269 27.77 -22.96 3.73
CA PRO A 269 28.32 -24.01 2.88
C PRO A 269 27.86 -23.93 1.42
N ASP A 270 26.76 -23.21 1.17
CA ASP A 270 26.14 -23.05 -0.14
C ASP A 270 26.24 -21.64 -0.70
N VAL A 271 26.93 -20.74 0.00
CA VAL A 271 27.14 -19.37 -0.46
C VAL A 271 28.46 -19.27 -1.23
N LYS A 272 28.46 -18.58 -2.37
CA LYS A 272 29.68 -18.33 -3.14
C LYS A 272 30.61 -17.42 -2.35
N LYS A 273 31.84 -17.88 -2.11
CA LYS A 273 32.87 -17.13 -1.38
C LYS A 273 33.34 -15.92 -2.19
N GLY A 274 33.46 -14.76 -1.55
CA GLY A 274 33.92 -13.51 -2.16
C GLY A 274 32.98 -12.95 -3.22
N PHE A 275 31.71 -13.37 -3.24
CA PHE A 275 30.77 -12.97 -4.28
C PHE A 275 30.18 -11.59 -3.99
N VAL A 276 30.21 -10.69 -4.97
CA VAL A 276 29.59 -9.36 -4.85
C VAL A 276 28.41 -9.28 -5.81
N TYR A 277 27.21 -9.17 -5.26
CA TYR A 277 25.99 -9.04 -6.03
C TYR A 277 25.90 -7.62 -6.61
N GLN A 278 25.81 -7.53 -7.94
CA GLN A 278 25.91 -6.26 -8.68
C GLN A 278 24.56 -5.57 -8.92
N ASP A 279 23.49 -6.36 -8.96
CA ASP A 279 22.13 -5.87 -9.21
C ASP A 279 21.50 -5.33 -7.93
N GLU A 280 20.40 -4.60 -8.06
CA GLU A 280 19.55 -4.26 -6.91
C GLU A 280 18.83 -5.50 -6.39
N CYS A 281 18.66 -5.54 -5.07
CA CYS A 281 17.91 -6.55 -4.35
C CYS A 281 17.16 -5.90 -3.19
N PHE A 282 16.27 -6.65 -2.56
CA PHE A 282 15.32 -6.12 -1.58
C PHE A 282 15.30 -6.97 -0.33
N GLN A 283 14.92 -6.38 0.79
CA GLN A 283 14.77 -7.13 2.03
C GLN A 283 13.75 -8.27 1.91
N VAL A 284 12.73 -8.09 1.08
CA VAL A 284 11.74 -9.14 0.80
C VAL A 284 12.34 -10.37 0.11
N ASP A 285 13.55 -10.26 -0.47
CA ASP A 285 14.27 -11.39 -1.08
C ASP A 285 14.87 -12.36 -0.04
N ILE A 286 14.91 -11.97 1.26
CA ILE A 286 15.48 -12.79 2.33
C ILE A 286 14.67 -14.09 2.51
N VAL A 287 13.36 -14.01 2.73
CA VAL A 287 12.51 -15.19 2.97
C VAL A 287 12.51 -16.21 1.83
N PRO A 288 12.35 -15.84 0.54
CA PRO A 288 12.46 -16.82 -0.53
C PRO A 288 13.88 -17.40 -0.65
N THR A 289 14.92 -16.67 -0.24
CA THR A 289 16.29 -17.22 -0.13
C THR A 289 16.40 -18.25 1.00
N VAL A 290 15.78 -17.99 2.16
CA VAL A 290 15.67 -18.94 3.27
C VAL A 290 14.91 -20.19 2.83
N GLY A 291 13.78 -20.02 2.13
CA GLY A 291 12.96 -21.10 1.57
C GLY A 291 13.74 -21.95 0.57
N GLU A 292 14.49 -21.33 -0.34
CA GLU A 292 15.38 -22.01 -1.28
C GLU A 292 16.45 -22.85 -0.56
N LEU A 293 17.11 -22.29 0.47
CA LEU A 293 18.16 -22.98 1.23
C LEU A 293 17.62 -24.17 2.04
N LEU A 294 16.46 -24.01 2.69
CA LEU A 294 15.87 -25.02 3.57
C LEU A 294 14.88 -25.96 2.87
N GLY A 295 14.50 -25.67 1.63
CA GLY A 295 13.63 -26.51 0.80
C GLY A 295 12.13 -26.35 1.06
N PHE A 296 11.66 -25.18 1.48
CA PHE A 296 10.24 -24.88 1.64
C PHE A 296 9.74 -23.79 0.68
N ALA A 297 8.49 -23.90 0.25
CA ALA A 297 7.87 -22.95 -0.65
C ALA A 297 7.39 -21.70 0.08
N THR A 298 7.50 -20.55 -0.59
CA THR A 298 7.15 -19.24 -0.05
C THR A 298 6.16 -18.52 -0.98
N PRO A 299 4.97 -19.11 -1.24
CA PRO A 299 4.08 -18.71 -2.33
C PRO A 299 3.43 -17.33 -2.20
N ALA A 300 3.39 -16.75 -1.00
CA ALA A 300 2.83 -15.41 -0.80
C ALA A 300 3.89 -14.32 -0.64
N CYS A 301 5.18 -14.65 -0.77
CA CYS A 301 6.25 -13.66 -0.85
C CYS A 301 6.19 -12.84 -2.14
N ASP A 302 6.69 -11.62 -2.05
CA ASP A 302 6.87 -10.67 -3.15
C ASP A 302 8.33 -10.62 -3.62
N GLY A 303 9.27 -11.02 -2.75
CA GLY A 303 10.68 -11.13 -3.11
C GLY A 303 11.01 -12.35 -3.96
N SER A 304 12.23 -12.37 -4.47
CA SER A 304 12.79 -13.48 -5.23
C SER A 304 14.05 -14.01 -4.55
N SER A 305 14.25 -15.33 -4.57
CA SER A 305 15.45 -15.94 -3.99
C SER A 305 16.74 -15.41 -4.64
N LEU A 306 17.73 -15.06 -3.81
CA LEU A 306 19.06 -14.55 -4.19
C LEU A 306 19.98 -15.67 -4.71
N THR A 307 19.44 -16.57 -5.51
CA THR A 307 20.10 -17.78 -6.04
C THR A 307 21.42 -17.52 -6.75
N LYS A 308 21.61 -16.33 -7.35
CA LYS A 308 22.89 -15.96 -8.01
C LYS A 308 24.07 -16.01 -7.04
N ALA A 309 23.85 -15.76 -5.75
CA ALA A 309 24.88 -15.82 -4.72
C ALA A 309 25.11 -17.23 -4.17
N LEU A 310 24.27 -18.21 -4.54
CA LEU A 310 24.38 -19.59 -4.10
C LEU A 310 25.20 -20.43 -5.10
N VAL A 311 25.88 -21.45 -4.60
CA VAL A 311 26.56 -22.44 -5.44
C VAL A 311 25.52 -23.27 -6.17
N ASP A 312 25.73 -23.50 -7.47
CA ASP A 312 24.82 -24.35 -8.22
C ASP A 312 25.00 -25.80 -7.81
N ARG A 313 23.89 -26.45 -7.45
CA ARG A 313 23.86 -27.87 -7.06
C ARG A 313 22.73 -28.55 -7.78
N LEU A 314 23.01 -29.78 -8.22
CA LEU A 314 21.98 -30.66 -8.74
C LEU A 314 20.92 -30.89 -7.65
N ALA A 315 19.71 -30.43 -7.92
CA ALA A 315 18.58 -30.71 -7.05
C ALA A 315 18.35 -32.21 -7.00
N LYS A 316 18.17 -32.77 -5.80
CA LYS A 316 17.53 -34.07 -5.68
C LYS A 316 16.11 -33.95 -6.26
N GLU A 317 15.69 -34.94 -7.04
CA GLU A 317 14.38 -34.92 -7.67
C GLU A 317 13.30 -34.68 -6.60
N ILE A 318 12.53 -33.60 -6.76
CA ILE A 318 11.44 -33.27 -5.83
C ILE A 318 10.34 -34.31 -6.05
N PRO A 319 9.90 -35.04 -5.01
CA PRO A 319 8.80 -36.00 -5.15
C PRO A 319 7.53 -35.34 -5.68
N ASP A 320 6.76 -36.04 -6.51
CA ASP A 320 5.56 -35.48 -7.14
C ASP A 320 4.49 -35.08 -6.11
N GLU A 321 4.39 -35.79 -4.98
CA GLU A 321 3.52 -35.41 -3.86
C GLU A 321 3.88 -34.04 -3.29
N GLN A 322 5.19 -33.74 -3.19
CA GLN A 322 5.65 -32.44 -2.72
C GLN A 322 5.43 -31.34 -3.75
N LYS A 323 5.62 -31.62 -5.05
CA LYS A 323 5.26 -30.68 -6.12
C LYS A 323 3.76 -30.35 -6.08
N ALA A 324 2.91 -31.36 -5.90
CA ALA A 324 1.46 -31.20 -5.80
C ALA A 324 1.07 -30.38 -4.56
N TYR A 325 1.71 -30.62 -3.42
CA TYR A 325 1.51 -29.82 -2.21
C TYR A 325 1.89 -28.35 -2.40
N ILE A 326 3.09 -28.08 -2.95
CA ILE A 326 3.55 -26.71 -3.24
C ILE A 326 2.56 -25.99 -4.17
N LEU A 327 2.13 -26.65 -5.25
CA LEU A 327 1.14 -26.10 -6.17
C LEU A 327 -0.21 -25.82 -5.48
N SER A 328 -0.61 -26.66 -4.52
CA SER A 328 -1.83 -26.44 -3.74
C SER A 328 -1.74 -25.22 -2.83
N LEU A 329 -0.60 -25.01 -2.15
CA LEU A 329 -0.34 -23.83 -1.33
C LEU A 329 -0.27 -22.56 -2.18
N GLU A 330 0.38 -22.62 -3.35
CA GLU A 330 0.40 -21.51 -4.32
C GLU A 330 -1.02 -21.12 -4.76
N THR A 331 -1.86 -22.13 -5.02
CA THR A 331 -3.25 -21.91 -5.43
C THR A 331 -4.10 -21.32 -4.31
N GLU A 332 -3.94 -21.81 -3.07
CA GLU A 332 -4.62 -21.26 -1.87
C GLU A 332 -4.23 -19.80 -1.65
N CYS A 333 -2.94 -19.48 -1.72
CA CYS A 333 -2.45 -18.13 -1.48
C CYS A 333 -2.90 -17.14 -2.55
N ARG A 334 -2.87 -17.55 -3.83
CA ARG A 334 -3.37 -16.77 -4.96
C ARG A 334 -4.86 -16.47 -4.81
N ARG A 335 -5.67 -17.49 -4.53
CA ARG A 335 -7.11 -17.35 -4.32
C ARG A 335 -7.43 -16.40 -3.17
N PHE A 336 -6.64 -16.40 -2.09
CA PHE A 336 -6.90 -15.49 -0.98
C PHE A 336 -6.57 -14.03 -1.31
N LYS A 337 -5.41 -13.76 -1.94
CA LYS A 337 -5.03 -12.40 -2.36
C LYS A 337 -6.04 -11.81 -3.35
N GLU A 338 -6.58 -12.62 -4.27
CA GLU A 338 -7.57 -12.20 -5.26
C GLU A 338 -9.00 -12.11 -4.68
N SER A 339 -9.41 -13.05 -3.82
CA SER A 339 -10.82 -13.15 -3.38
C SER A 339 -11.20 -12.24 -2.20
N LYS A 340 -10.24 -11.73 -1.43
CA LYS A 340 -10.53 -10.89 -0.26
C LYS A 340 -11.19 -9.57 -0.68
N TYR A 341 -10.67 -8.92 -1.72
CA TYR A 341 -11.20 -7.64 -2.21
C TYR A 341 -12.56 -7.80 -2.90
N ASP A 342 -12.69 -8.82 -3.76
CA ASP A 342 -13.94 -9.05 -4.50
C ASP A 342 -15.11 -9.43 -3.57
N GLN A 343 -14.85 -10.23 -2.53
CA GLN A 343 -15.86 -10.59 -1.54
C GLN A 343 -16.34 -9.38 -0.73
N ASP A 344 -15.42 -8.51 -0.32
CA ASP A 344 -15.78 -7.31 0.43
C ASP A 344 -16.47 -6.27 -0.44
N LEU A 345 -16.04 -6.11 -1.69
CA LEU A 345 -16.73 -5.28 -2.68
C LEU A 345 -18.16 -5.77 -2.92
N SER A 346 -18.35 -7.08 -3.09
CA SER A 346 -19.69 -7.68 -3.26
C SER A 346 -20.58 -7.42 -2.05
N ARG A 347 -20.03 -7.58 -0.84
CA ARG A 347 -20.74 -7.37 0.43
C ARG A 347 -21.11 -5.90 0.64
N MET A 348 -20.23 -4.98 0.26
CA MET A 348 -20.48 -3.54 0.27
C MET A 348 -21.55 -3.12 -0.75
N LEU A 349 -21.51 -3.69 -1.95
CA LEU A 349 -22.52 -3.46 -2.98
C LEU A 349 -23.89 -3.91 -2.47
N ASP A 350 -24.01 -5.14 -1.96
CA ASP A 350 -25.25 -5.67 -1.38
C ASP A 350 -25.82 -4.81 -0.25
N ALA A 351 -24.94 -4.23 0.59
CA ALA A 351 -25.35 -3.30 1.64
C ALA A 351 -25.88 -1.98 1.06
N SER A 352 -25.22 -1.47 0.02
CA SER A 352 -25.54 -0.20 -0.63
C SER A 352 -26.88 -0.26 -1.36
N LEU A 353 -27.21 -1.39 -2.00
CA LEU A 353 -28.49 -1.59 -2.69
C LEU A 353 -29.72 -1.61 -1.77
N LYS A 354 -29.53 -1.67 -0.44
CA LYS A 354 -30.61 -1.57 0.55
C LYS A 354 -31.01 -0.13 0.85
N ILE A 355 -30.20 0.86 0.45
CA ILE A 355 -30.53 2.27 0.60
C ILE A 355 -31.65 2.60 -0.41
N PRO A 356 -32.76 3.23 -0.01
CA PRO A 356 -33.82 3.53 -0.96
C PRO A 356 -33.37 4.57 -2.00
N VAL A 357 -33.55 4.29 -3.29
CA VAL A 357 -33.30 5.24 -4.40
C VAL A 357 -34.01 6.57 -4.18
N ALA A 358 -35.23 6.54 -3.64
CA ALA A 358 -36.01 7.75 -3.34
C ALA A 358 -35.37 8.67 -2.30
N SER A 359 -34.39 8.17 -1.53
CA SER A 359 -33.63 8.95 -0.54
C SER A 359 -32.39 9.62 -1.12
N LEU A 360 -32.12 9.45 -2.42
CA LEU A 360 -30.95 10.02 -3.10
C LEU A 360 -31.37 11.24 -3.91
N GLY A 361 -30.61 12.33 -3.73
CA GLY A 361 -30.73 13.56 -4.50
C GLY A 361 -29.75 13.58 -5.68
N HIS A 362 -29.29 14.78 -6.02
CA HIS A 362 -28.28 15.05 -7.05
C HIS A 362 -27.10 15.84 -6.49
N SER A 363 -26.97 15.85 -5.16
CA SER A 363 -25.84 16.48 -4.48
C SER A 363 -24.53 15.75 -4.84
N MET A 364 -23.40 16.44 -4.71
CA MET A 364 -22.08 15.84 -4.87
C MET A 364 -21.89 14.57 -4.01
N ASN A 365 -22.40 14.57 -2.77
CA ASN A 365 -22.29 13.42 -1.86
C ASN A 365 -23.08 12.20 -2.36
N ASP A 366 -24.31 12.41 -2.85
CA ASP A 366 -25.10 11.33 -3.44
C ASP A 366 -24.47 10.84 -4.76
N ALA A 367 -23.87 11.74 -5.55
CA ALA A 367 -23.18 11.38 -6.78
C ALA A 367 -21.94 10.51 -6.51
N ILE A 368 -21.11 10.83 -5.50
CA ILE A 368 -19.97 9.98 -5.09
C ILE A 368 -20.46 8.59 -4.63
N PHE A 369 -21.56 8.54 -3.87
CA PHE A 369 -22.18 7.27 -3.50
C PHE A 369 -22.58 6.44 -4.72
N LEU A 370 -23.30 7.05 -5.66
CA LEU A 370 -23.77 6.40 -6.88
C LEU A 370 -22.62 5.97 -7.80
N LYS A 371 -21.54 6.75 -7.86
CA LYS A 371 -20.32 6.40 -8.58
C LYS A 371 -19.74 5.09 -8.04
N GLY A 372 -19.57 5.00 -6.73
CA GLY A 372 -19.07 3.77 -6.10
C GLY A 372 -19.95 2.56 -6.33
N VAL A 373 -21.28 2.73 -6.32
CA VAL A 373 -22.23 1.66 -6.65
C VAL A 373 -22.03 1.22 -8.11
N LEU A 374 -21.91 2.17 -9.04
CA LEU A 374 -21.74 1.87 -10.46
C LEU A 374 -20.39 1.21 -10.75
N ASP A 375 -19.29 1.78 -10.24
CA ASP A 375 -17.93 1.23 -10.33
C ASP A 375 -17.91 -0.23 -9.86
N ALA A 376 -18.45 -0.51 -8.67
CA ALA A 376 -18.51 -1.86 -8.10
C ALA A 376 -19.38 -2.80 -8.95
N SER A 377 -20.51 -2.30 -9.46
CA SER A 377 -21.43 -3.10 -10.26
C SER A 377 -20.84 -3.47 -11.61
N VAL A 378 -20.13 -2.54 -12.27
CA VAL A 378 -19.43 -2.80 -13.53
C VAL A 378 -18.29 -3.79 -13.30
N PHE A 379 -17.48 -3.57 -12.26
CA PHE A 379 -16.36 -4.46 -11.92
C PHE A 379 -16.82 -5.89 -11.61
N LEU A 380 -17.84 -6.06 -10.78
CA LEU A 380 -18.40 -7.36 -10.40
C LEU A 380 -19.36 -7.94 -11.45
N LYS A 381 -19.65 -7.21 -12.53
CA LYS A 381 -20.66 -7.55 -13.54
C LYS A 381 -22.06 -7.78 -12.93
N ASP A 382 -22.42 -7.00 -11.91
CA ASP A 382 -23.70 -7.08 -11.23
C ASP A 382 -24.77 -6.18 -11.89
N SER A 383 -25.73 -6.82 -12.56
CA SER A 383 -26.84 -6.11 -13.21
C SER A 383 -27.79 -5.42 -12.22
N LYS A 384 -27.86 -5.86 -10.95
CA LYS A 384 -28.79 -5.25 -9.97
C LYS A 384 -28.34 -3.84 -9.60
N GLY A 385 -27.06 -3.64 -9.34
CA GLY A 385 -26.51 -2.33 -9.02
C GLY A 385 -26.52 -1.37 -10.20
N ILE A 386 -26.25 -1.84 -11.43
CA ILE A 386 -26.46 -1.01 -12.64
C ILE A 386 -27.92 -0.54 -12.72
N ASN A 387 -28.88 -1.44 -12.50
CA ASN A 387 -30.31 -1.10 -12.50
C ASN A 387 -30.72 -0.16 -11.36
N TYR A 388 -30.05 -0.24 -10.21
CA TYR A 388 -30.26 0.66 -9.08
C TYR A 388 -29.90 2.10 -9.45
N VAL A 389 -28.71 2.31 -10.02
CA VAL A 389 -28.24 3.64 -10.48
C VAL A 389 -29.12 4.13 -11.64
N ARG A 390 -29.54 3.23 -12.55
CA ARG A 390 -30.50 3.53 -13.63
C ARG A 390 -31.83 4.09 -13.09
N SER A 391 -32.36 3.47 -12.05
CA SER A 391 -33.63 3.87 -11.42
C SER A 391 -33.54 5.27 -10.80
N TRP A 392 -32.39 5.60 -10.21
CA TRP A 392 -32.10 6.95 -9.74
C TRP A 392 -32.03 7.94 -10.91
N ALA A 393 -31.23 7.64 -11.94
CA ALA A 393 -31.00 8.53 -13.07
C ALA A 393 -32.31 8.88 -13.80
N ASP A 394 -33.14 7.88 -14.10
CA ASP A 394 -34.41 8.05 -14.79
C ASP A 394 -35.41 8.88 -13.95
N SER A 395 -35.48 8.60 -12.64
CA SER A 395 -36.31 9.35 -11.69
C SER A 395 -35.88 10.81 -11.58
N TRP A 396 -34.57 11.08 -11.52
CA TRP A 396 -34.04 12.42 -11.41
C TRP A 396 -34.21 13.23 -12.70
N MET A 397 -33.88 12.64 -13.86
CA MET A 397 -34.04 13.29 -15.15
C MET A 397 -35.51 13.63 -15.43
N ALA A 398 -36.46 12.79 -15.02
CA ALA A 398 -37.89 13.05 -15.17
C ALA A 398 -38.39 14.25 -14.35
N LYS A 399 -37.72 14.60 -13.24
CA LYS A 399 -38.08 15.74 -12.38
C LYS A 399 -37.53 17.08 -12.90
N ASP A 400 -36.56 17.04 -13.81
CA ASP A 400 -35.76 18.19 -14.28
C ASP A 400 -35.40 19.17 -13.16
N ALA A 401 -34.93 18.63 -12.02
CA ALA A 401 -34.62 19.43 -10.86
C ALA A 401 -33.55 20.49 -11.20
N PRO A 402 -33.72 21.74 -10.75
CA PRO A 402 -32.72 22.79 -10.97
C PRO A 402 -31.40 22.40 -10.29
N ARG A 403 -30.28 22.75 -10.92
CA ARG A 403 -28.95 22.63 -10.34
C ARG A 403 -28.70 23.85 -9.46
N ASP A 404 -28.40 23.61 -8.19
CA ASP A 404 -28.30 24.65 -7.18
C ASP A 404 -26.86 25.13 -6.98
N ASP A 405 -25.87 24.26 -7.16
CA ASP A 405 -24.44 24.58 -7.11
C ASP A 405 -23.69 24.01 -8.33
N VAL A 406 -22.51 24.55 -8.64
CA VAL A 406 -21.68 24.05 -9.75
C VAL A 406 -21.17 22.64 -9.44
N THR A 407 -20.99 22.28 -8.17
CA THR A 407 -20.57 20.93 -7.76
C THR A 407 -21.62 19.86 -8.03
N ASP A 408 -22.89 20.23 -8.17
CA ASP A 408 -23.97 19.32 -8.57
C ASP A 408 -23.74 18.76 -9.98
N SER A 409 -22.84 19.34 -10.77
CA SER A 409 -22.48 18.82 -12.09
C SER A 409 -21.85 17.41 -12.05
N LEU A 410 -21.36 16.94 -10.90
CA LEU A 410 -20.82 15.58 -10.75
C LEU A 410 -21.85 14.49 -11.13
N CYS A 411 -23.15 14.74 -10.98
CA CYS A 411 -24.17 13.80 -11.47
C CYS A 411 -24.07 13.50 -12.97
N GLY A 412 -23.53 14.44 -13.76
CA GLY A 412 -23.24 14.24 -15.17
C GLY A 412 -22.19 13.16 -15.41
N GLU A 413 -21.21 13.02 -14.52
CA GLU A 413 -20.22 11.94 -14.59
C GLU A 413 -20.88 10.57 -14.42
N ILE A 414 -21.82 10.46 -13.47
CA ILE A 414 -22.57 9.22 -13.24
C ILE A 414 -23.41 8.84 -14.47
N LEU A 415 -24.00 9.83 -15.13
CA LEU A 415 -24.73 9.61 -16.38
C LEU A 415 -23.80 9.21 -17.53
N PHE A 416 -22.58 9.74 -17.57
CA PHE A 416 -21.58 9.33 -18.54
C PHE A 416 -21.18 7.87 -18.33
N GLU A 417 -20.83 7.47 -17.11
CA GLU A 417 -20.48 6.08 -16.79
C GLU A 417 -21.67 5.13 -17.04
N LEU A 418 -22.90 5.55 -16.76
CA LEU A 418 -24.10 4.78 -17.12
C LEU A 418 -24.23 4.65 -18.64
N PHE A 419 -23.98 5.71 -19.40
CA PHE A 419 -23.96 5.66 -20.85
C PHE A 419 -22.90 4.67 -21.35
N ASP A 420 -21.69 4.69 -20.81
CA ASP A 420 -20.62 3.76 -21.17
C ASP A 420 -21.01 2.30 -20.85
N ALA A 421 -21.59 2.07 -19.67
CA ALA A 421 -22.02 0.75 -19.22
C ALA A 421 -23.26 0.18 -19.95
N THR A 422 -24.14 1.03 -20.50
CA THR A 422 -25.45 0.61 -21.03
C THR A 422 -25.69 0.94 -22.51
N ASN A 423 -24.91 1.87 -23.07
CA ASN A 423 -25.09 2.47 -24.38
C ASN A 423 -26.46 3.13 -24.61
N ASP A 424 -27.16 3.54 -23.54
CA ASP A 424 -28.45 4.24 -23.63
C ASP A 424 -28.25 5.74 -23.90
N LEU A 425 -28.60 6.18 -25.13
CA LEU A 425 -28.36 7.53 -25.63
C LEU A 425 -29.04 8.64 -24.82
N LYS A 426 -30.10 8.33 -24.07
CA LYS A 426 -30.78 9.35 -23.24
C LYS A 426 -29.85 9.96 -22.18
N TYR A 427 -28.90 9.17 -21.67
CA TYR A 427 -27.91 9.63 -20.71
C TYR A 427 -26.89 10.54 -21.40
N ARG A 428 -26.40 10.15 -22.58
CA ARG A 428 -25.48 10.96 -23.39
C ARG A 428 -26.00 12.37 -23.64
N ASP A 429 -27.27 12.51 -24.02
CA ASP A 429 -27.85 13.82 -24.33
C ASP A 429 -27.98 14.70 -23.06
N ARG A 430 -28.32 14.09 -21.92
CA ARG A 430 -28.37 14.81 -20.64
C ARG A 430 -26.98 15.24 -20.17
N VAL A 431 -25.96 14.39 -20.34
CA VAL A 431 -24.54 14.73 -20.04
C VAL A 431 -24.13 15.99 -20.80
N LYS A 432 -24.43 16.05 -22.11
CA LYS A 432 -24.12 17.23 -22.94
C LYS A 432 -24.75 18.50 -22.36
N GLY A 433 -26.03 18.44 -21.98
CA GLY A 433 -26.73 19.59 -21.39
C GLY A 433 -26.13 20.04 -20.06
N ILE A 434 -25.60 19.12 -19.23
CA ILE A 434 -24.91 19.46 -17.98
C ILE A 434 -23.55 20.10 -18.27
N ALA A 435 -22.76 19.53 -19.19
CA ALA A 435 -21.47 20.07 -19.59
C ALA A 435 -21.60 21.49 -20.19
N ASP A 436 -22.57 21.70 -21.08
CA ASP A 436 -22.86 23.01 -21.68
C ASP A 436 -23.32 24.03 -20.62
N TRP A 437 -24.09 23.58 -19.62
CA TRP A 437 -24.46 24.41 -18.47
C TRP A 437 -23.24 24.83 -17.66
N VAL A 438 -22.28 23.94 -17.40
CA VAL A 438 -21.01 24.31 -16.74
C VAL A 438 -20.21 25.32 -17.57
N MET A 439 -20.10 25.10 -18.89
CA MET A 439 -19.41 26.00 -19.82
C MET A 439 -20.03 27.40 -19.87
N SER A 440 -21.34 27.51 -19.59
CA SER A 440 -22.06 28.79 -19.51
C SER A 440 -21.69 29.64 -18.28
N LYS A 441 -20.92 29.08 -17.33
CA LYS A 441 -20.48 29.75 -16.08
C LYS A 441 -21.68 30.22 -15.26
N PRO A 442 -22.50 29.28 -14.76
CA PRO A 442 -23.86 29.57 -14.29
C PRO A 442 -23.90 30.54 -13.09
N PHE A 443 -22.84 30.60 -12.30
CA PHE A 443 -22.69 31.50 -11.17
C PHE A 443 -21.58 32.55 -11.36
N GLY A 444 -21.03 32.65 -12.58
CA GLY A 444 -19.91 33.53 -12.92
C GLY A 444 -18.53 32.89 -12.69
N VAL A 445 -17.50 33.72 -12.87
CA VAL A 445 -16.09 33.37 -12.67
C VAL A 445 -15.38 34.43 -11.84
N SER A 446 -14.32 34.05 -11.13
CA SER A 446 -13.43 34.94 -10.42
C SER A 446 -12.59 35.81 -11.35
N GLU A 447 -11.88 36.78 -10.78
CA GLU A 447 -10.91 37.63 -11.51
C GLU A 447 -9.83 36.82 -12.26
N LYS A 448 -9.46 35.63 -11.75
CA LYS A 448 -8.49 34.74 -12.39
C LYS A 448 -9.14 33.61 -13.21
N GLY A 449 -10.45 33.68 -13.41
CA GLY A 449 -11.21 32.78 -14.29
C GLY A 449 -11.74 31.50 -13.64
N ALA A 450 -11.66 31.36 -12.31
CA ALA A 450 -12.17 30.17 -11.60
C ALA A 450 -13.70 30.24 -11.49
N LEU A 451 -14.40 29.14 -11.77
CA LEU A 451 -15.85 29.04 -11.58
C LEU A 451 -16.24 29.36 -10.14
N LEU A 452 -17.35 30.06 -10.00
CA LEU A 452 -17.93 30.38 -8.70
C LEU A 452 -19.00 29.33 -8.34
N CYS A 453 -19.08 28.99 -7.06
CA CYS A 453 -20.21 28.27 -6.47
C CYS A 453 -21.41 29.19 -6.24
N LYS A 454 -22.54 28.62 -5.83
CA LYS A 454 -23.76 29.38 -5.50
C LYS A 454 -23.45 30.47 -4.48
N LYS A 455 -24.01 31.67 -4.69
CA LYS A 455 -23.93 32.74 -3.71
C LYS A 455 -24.67 32.36 -2.43
N VAL A 456 -24.05 32.65 -1.30
CA VAL A 456 -24.61 32.38 0.02
C VAL A 456 -24.71 33.67 0.80
N ARG A 457 -25.89 33.88 1.38
CA ARG A 457 -26.11 34.96 2.32
C ARG A 457 -25.56 34.55 3.69
N ALA A 458 -24.72 35.39 4.29
CA ALA A 458 -24.27 35.25 5.66
C ALA A 458 -24.98 36.29 6.53
N PRO A 459 -26.11 35.93 7.18
CA PRO A 459 -26.94 36.91 7.89
C PRO A 459 -26.20 37.61 9.02
N LYS A 460 -25.31 36.88 9.73
CA LYS A 460 -24.50 37.43 10.83
C LYS A 460 -23.48 38.47 10.37
N LEU A 461 -23.00 38.36 9.13
CA LEU A 461 -22.04 39.28 8.52
C LEU A 461 -22.71 40.36 7.68
N GLN A 462 -24.00 40.21 7.37
CA GLN A 462 -24.75 41.06 6.44
C GLN A 462 -24.10 41.18 5.05
N VAL A 463 -23.46 40.11 4.57
CA VAL A 463 -22.83 40.05 3.25
C VAL A 463 -23.30 38.83 2.46
N GLU A 464 -23.25 38.94 1.14
CA GLU A 464 -23.34 37.79 0.23
C GLU A 464 -21.93 37.38 -0.21
N ALA A 465 -21.63 36.09 -0.16
CA ALA A 465 -20.35 35.54 -0.57
C ALA A 465 -20.51 34.57 -1.75
N ALA A 466 -19.63 34.70 -2.73
CA ALA A 466 -19.39 33.67 -3.74
C ALA A 466 -18.08 32.95 -3.42
N PHE A 467 -18.04 31.64 -3.64
CA PHE A 467 -16.92 30.80 -3.24
C PHE A 467 -16.22 30.19 -4.45
N ILE A 468 -14.91 30.01 -4.33
CA ILE A 468 -14.09 29.16 -5.19
C ILE A 468 -13.71 27.97 -4.30
N LYS A 469 -14.12 26.76 -4.67
CA LYS A 469 -13.92 25.54 -3.86
C LYS A 469 -13.10 24.51 -4.61
N ALA A 470 -12.22 23.79 -3.92
CA ALA A 470 -11.45 22.69 -4.49
C ALA A 470 -12.36 21.57 -5.05
N ASP A 471 -13.51 21.35 -4.40
CA ASP A 471 -14.57 20.40 -4.76
C ASP A 471 -15.06 20.58 -6.21
N THR A 472 -15.10 21.83 -6.68
CA THR A 472 -15.49 22.19 -8.05
C THR A 472 -14.65 21.44 -9.08
N LEU A 473 -13.36 21.19 -8.79
CA LEU A 473 -12.46 20.55 -9.72
C LEU A 473 -12.87 19.10 -10.00
N TYR A 474 -13.19 18.33 -8.96
CA TYR A 474 -13.59 16.93 -9.13
C TYR A 474 -14.98 16.78 -9.77
N ALA A 475 -15.88 17.75 -9.54
CA ALA A 475 -17.19 17.76 -10.20
C ALA A 475 -17.13 18.14 -11.69
N VAL A 476 -16.23 19.06 -12.05
CA VAL A 476 -16.22 19.68 -13.39
C VAL A 476 -15.20 19.02 -14.31
N VAL A 477 -13.98 18.77 -13.86
CA VAL A 477 -12.89 18.38 -14.75
C VAL A 477 -13.14 17.02 -15.42
N PRO A 478 -13.47 15.91 -14.70
CA PRO A 478 -13.74 14.63 -15.34
C PRO A 478 -14.89 14.70 -16.35
N LEU A 479 -16.01 15.32 -15.95
CA LEU A 479 -17.18 15.53 -16.81
C LEU A 479 -16.82 16.22 -18.13
N LEU A 480 -16.04 17.29 -18.06
CA LEU A 480 -15.64 18.05 -19.24
C LEU A 480 -14.59 17.31 -20.08
N CYS A 481 -13.69 16.54 -19.45
CA CYS A 481 -12.75 15.66 -20.16
C CYS A 481 -13.50 14.55 -20.93
N HIS A 482 -14.51 13.91 -20.33
CA HIS A 482 -15.35 12.96 -21.04
C HIS A 482 -16.19 13.63 -22.13
N SER A 483 -16.72 14.82 -21.86
CA SER A 483 -17.44 15.62 -22.87
C SER A 483 -16.55 15.98 -24.06
N GLN A 484 -15.26 16.26 -23.84
CA GLN A 484 -14.28 16.43 -24.92
C GLN A 484 -14.19 15.17 -25.78
N LYS A 485 -14.08 13.98 -25.17
CA LYS A 485 -13.99 12.71 -25.90
C LYS A 485 -15.23 12.42 -26.73
N ILE A 486 -16.42 12.72 -26.21
CA ILE A 486 -17.69 12.37 -26.87
C ILE A 486 -18.13 13.41 -27.90
N PHE A 487 -17.95 14.70 -27.58
CA PHE A 487 -18.57 15.81 -28.32
C PHE A 487 -17.56 16.74 -29.00
N GLY A 488 -16.25 16.64 -28.69
CA GLY A 488 -15.23 17.55 -29.18
C GLY A 488 -15.38 18.98 -28.64
N GLY A 489 -14.82 19.97 -29.34
CA GLY A 489 -14.88 21.39 -28.94
C GLY A 489 -13.84 21.79 -27.91
N ASP A 490 -14.19 22.74 -27.03
CA ASP A 490 -13.27 23.40 -26.08
C ASP A 490 -13.41 22.89 -24.63
N TYR A 491 -14.10 21.77 -24.38
CA TYR A 491 -14.37 21.30 -23.01
C TYR A 491 -13.08 20.98 -22.24
N ALA A 492 -12.13 20.26 -22.82
CA ALA A 492 -10.86 19.95 -22.16
C ALA A 492 -10.03 21.20 -21.88
N LYS A 493 -10.00 22.15 -22.82
CA LYS A 493 -9.32 23.43 -22.64
C LYS A 493 -9.91 24.21 -21.46
N PHE A 494 -11.24 24.24 -21.35
CA PHE A 494 -11.92 24.88 -20.24
C PHE A 494 -11.67 24.14 -18.92
N ALA A 495 -11.69 22.80 -18.92
CA ALA A 495 -11.42 21.96 -17.74
C ALA A 495 -10.01 22.20 -17.16
N LEU A 496 -8.98 22.15 -18.00
CA LEU A 496 -7.60 22.39 -17.58
C LEU A 496 -7.41 23.85 -17.13
N GLY A 497 -8.08 24.79 -17.81
CA GLY A 497 -8.12 26.19 -17.39
C GLY A 497 -8.77 26.38 -16.01
N GLN A 498 -9.79 25.58 -15.66
CA GLN A 498 -10.39 25.60 -14.32
C GLN A 498 -9.41 25.09 -13.26
N TYR A 499 -8.67 24.01 -13.53
CA TYR A 499 -7.64 23.51 -12.60
C TYR A 499 -6.59 24.60 -12.28
N GLU A 500 -6.03 25.22 -13.31
CA GLU A 500 -5.05 26.31 -13.15
C GLU A 500 -5.65 27.53 -12.42
N ALA A 501 -6.88 27.92 -12.77
CA ALA A 501 -7.54 29.08 -12.16
C ALA A 501 -7.82 28.85 -10.66
N HIS A 502 -8.34 27.68 -10.29
CA HIS A 502 -8.57 27.33 -8.88
C HIS A 502 -7.25 27.27 -8.11
N LYS A 503 -6.21 26.69 -8.72
CA LYS A 503 -4.87 26.66 -8.12
C LYS A 503 -4.35 28.05 -7.77
N LYS A 504 -4.50 29.03 -8.66
CA LYS A 504 -4.09 30.43 -8.42
C LYS A 504 -4.82 31.12 -7.26
N HIS A 505 -5.94 30.56 -6.80
CA HIS A 505 -6.70 31.07 -5.65
C HIS A 505 -6.49 30.26 -4.38
N LEU A 506 -6.32 28.94 -4.51
CA LEU A 506 -6.40 28.00 -3.40
C LEU A 506 -5.05 27.43 -2.98
N ALA A 507 -4.07 27.34 -3.88
CA ALA A 507 -2.78 26.75 -3.55
C ALA A 507 -1.98 27.63 -2.58
N ASP A 508 -1.45 27.01 -1.53
CA ASP A 508 -0.46 27.60 -0.64
C ASP A 508 0.95 27.59 -1.27
N GLU A 509 1.94 28.10 -0.54
CA GLU A 509 3.33 28.15 -0.98
C GLU A 509 3.98 26.78 -1.23
N LYS A 510 3.39 25.70 -0.70
CA LYS A 510 3.83 24.33 -0.91
C LYS A 510 3.08 23.66 -2.07
N GLY A 511 2.04 24.28 -2.59
CA GLY A 511 1.19 23.76 -3.66
C GLY A 511 -0.01 22.95 -3.16
N LEU A 512 -0.27 22.90 -1.85
CA LEU A 512 -1.47 22.28 -1.28
C LEU A 512 -2.67 23.21 -1.44
N PHE A 513 -3.83 22.64 -1.75
CA PHE A 513 -5.06 23.40 -1.89
C PHE A 513 -5.66 23.68 -0.51
N ARG A 514 -5.87 24.95 -0.21
CA ARG A 514 -6.85 25.36 0.79
C ARG A 514 -8.24 25.01 0.29
N HIS A 515 -9.14 24.64 1.20
CA HIS A 515 -10.48 24.16 0.81
C HIS A 515 -11.23 25.18 -0.08
N PHE A 516 -11.33 26.43 0.36
CA PHE A 516 -12.05 27.45 -0.40
C PHE A 516 -11.48 28.87 -0.21
N ALA A 517 -11.83 29.73 -1.17
CA ALA A 517 -11.64 31.17 -1.11
C ALA A 517 -12.98 31.91 -1.34
N VAL A 518 -13.11 33.09 -0.75
CA VAL A 518 -14.26 33.99 -0.97
C VAL A 518 -13.89 34.94 -2.11
N ALA A 519 -14.63 34.86 -3.22
CA ALA A 519 -14.31 35.58 -4.46
C ALA A 519 -14.57 37.09 -4.40
N ASN A 520 -15.40 37.56 -3.46
CA ASN A 520 -15.89 38.94 -3.38
C ASN A 520 -15.68 39.58 -2.00
N ALA A 521 -14.69 39.12 -1.22
CA ALA A 521 -14.42 39.68 0.10
C ALA A 521 -13.40 40.84 0.06
N ASN A 522 -13.75 41.93 0.75
CA ASN A 522 -12.94 43.16 0.86
C ASN A 522 -11.88 43.08 1.98
N SER A 523 -11.75 41.94 2.66
CA SER A 523 -10.85 41.75 3.81
C SER A 523 -9.93 40.56 3.58
N ALA A 524 -8.62 40.81 3.58
CA ALA A 524 -7.59 39.78 3.39
C ALA A 524 -7.67 38.62 4.41
N ARG A 525 -8.20 38.88 5.62
CA ARG A 525 -8.37 37.88 6.69
C ARG A 525 -9.56 36.94 6.47
N LEU A 526 -10.49 37.29 5.57
CA LEU A 526 -11.70 36.53 5.24
C LEU A 526 -11.63 35.87 3.84
N ASN A 527 -10.53 36.07 3.11
CA ASN A 527 -10.45 35.72 1.69
C ASN A 527 -10.17 34.24 1.42
N VAL A 528 -9.48 33.52 2.30
CA VAL A 528 -9.11 32.11 2.04
C VAL A 528 -9.16 31.31 3.34
N ASN A 529 -9.73 30.11 3.28
CA ASN A 529 -9.70 29.16 4.38
C ASN A 529 -8.24 28.79 4.72
N PRO A 530 -7.82 28.81 6.00
CA PRO A 530 -6.43 28.54 6.36
C PRO A 530 -6.04 27.04 6.39
N ILE A 531 -7.00 26.13 6.20
CA ILE A 531 -6.82 24.69 6.37
C ILE A 531 -6.64 24.01 5.01
N ASN A 532 -5.61 23.16 4.94
CA ASN A 532 -5.32 22.31 3.79
C ASN A 532 -6.10 21.01 3.94
N TRP A 533 -7.42 21.12 3.83
CA TRP A 533 -8.34 20.03 4.06
C TRP A 533 -8.06 18.88 3.09
N VAL A 534 -7.83 17.69 3.63
CA VAL A 534 -7.38 16.53 2.84
C VAL A 534 -8.40 16.13 1.78
N ARG A 535 -9.71 16.24 2.04
CA ARG A 535 -10.74 15.90 1.05
C ARG A 535 -10.72 16.88 -0.13
N GLY A 536 -10.58 18.18 0.14
CA GLY A 536 -10.39 19.20 -0.90
C GLY A 536 -9.14 18.94 -1.75
N ASN A 537 -8.04 18.48 -1.13
CA ASN A 537 -6.83 18.09 -1.84
C ASN A 537 -7.01 16.78 -2.63
N ALA A 538 -7.78 15.82 -2.11
CA ALA A 538 -8.14 14.59 -2.81
C ALA A 538 -9.00 14.89 -4.05
N PHE A 539 -9.95 15.82 -3.97
CA PHE A 539 -10.71 16.30 -5.11
C PHE A 539 -9.83 16.96 -6.17
N ALA A 540 -8.91 17.84 -5.75
CA ALA A 540 -7.99 18.49 -6.67
C ALA A 540 -7.07 17.46 -7.36
N LEU A 541 -6.41 16.57 -6.60
CA LEU A 541 -5.55 15.54 -7.17
C LEU A 541 -6.36 14.58 -8.07
N GLY A 542 -7.46 14.04 -7.58
CA GLY A 542 -8.33 13.15 -8.34
C GLY A 542 -8.77 13.75 -9.67
N SER A 543 -9.11 15.05 -9.70
CA SER A 543 -9.55 15.72 -10.92
C SER A 543 -8.51 15.70 -12.04
N ILE A 544 -7.23 15.90 -11.71
CA ILE A 544 -6.15 15.93 -12.73
C ILE A 544 -5.66 14.51 -13.08
N LEU A 545 -5.76 13.55 -12.15
CA LEU A 545 -5.50 12.14 -12.43
C LEU A 545 -6.56 11.55 -13.36
N GLU A 546 -7.85 11.82 -13.11
CA GLU A 546 -8.93 11.42 -14.00
C GLU A 546 -8.79 12.10 -15.37
N ALA A 547 -8.44 13.39 -15.44
CA ALA A 547 -8.14 14.04 -16.72
C ALA A 547 -7.04 13.30 -17.51
N SER A 548 -6.00 12.82 -16.83
CA SER A 548 -4.91 12.03 -17.44
C SER A 548 -5.39 10.67 -17.95
N LEU A 549 -6.26 9.99 -17.19
CA LEU A 549 -6.85 8.70 -17.58
C LEU A 549 -7.75 8.88 -18.81
N ILE A 550 -8.61 9.91 -18.79
CA ILE A 550 -9.59 10.18 -19.82
C ILE A 550 -8.91 10.66 -21.10
N LEU A 551 -8.03 11.65 -21.04
CA LEU A 551 -7.46 12.31 -22.23
C LEU A 551 -6.10 11.76 -22.65
N GLY A 552 -5.63 10.69 -22.03
CA GLY A 552 -4.26 10.18 -22.21
C GLY A 552 -3.86 9.76 -23.62
N GLU A 553 -4.83 9.51 -24.50
CA GLU A 553 -4.60 9.16 -25.91
C GLU A 553 -4.27 10.39 -26.78
N ASN A 554 -4.67 11.60 -26.36
CA ASN A 554 -4.34 12.83 -27.07
C ASN A 554 -2.98 13.35 -26.59
N LYS A 555 -1.95 13.24 -27.45
CA LYS A 555 -0.56 13.58 -27.10
C LYS A 555 -0.39 15.01 -26.56
N ASP A 556 -1.04 15.99 -27.17
CA ASP A 556 -0.89 17.40 -26.79
C ASP A 556 -1.52 17.71 -25.43
N LEU A 557 -2.75 17.21 -25.22
CA LEU A 557 -3.45 17.36 -23.94
C LEU A 557 -2.77 16.56 -22.83
N TYR A 558 -2.32 15.33 -23.14
CA TYR A 558 -1.59 14.51 -22.19
C TYR A 558 -0.29 15.17 -21.74
N LYS A 559 0.46 15.81 -22.65
CA LYS A 559 1.64 16.59 -22.29
C LYS A 559 1.29 17.73 -21.33
N GLN A 560 0.25 18.50 -21.62
CA GLN A 560 -0.21 19.58 -20.74
C GLN A 560 -0.61 19.06 -19.34
N ILE A 561 -1.39 17.97 -19.28
CA ILE A 561 -1.82 17.35 -18.03
C ILE A 561 -0.63 16.79 -17.25
N SER A 562 0.29 16.11 -17.94
CA SER A 562 1.51 15.60 -17.33
C SER A 562 2.33 16.73 -16.72
N GLU A 563 2.44 17.88 -17.37
CA GLU A 563 3.13 19.05 -16.80
C GLU A 563 2.44 19.55 -15.52
N LEU A 564 1.11 19.60 -15.49
CA LEU A 564 0.33 19.98 -14.29
C LEU A 564 0.52 18.99 -13.13
N ILE A 565 0.73 17.70 -13.43
CA ILE A 565 1.02 16.66 -12.42
C ILE A 565 2.46 16.76 -11.93
N THR A 566 3.45 16.88 -12.83
CA THR A 566 4.86 16.69 -12.48
C THR A 566 5.60 17.97 -12.09
N LYS A 567 5.29 19.13 -12.68
CA LYS A 567 6.03 20.38 -12.39
C LYS A 567 5.58 21.03 -11.09
N GLU A 568 4.36 20.75 -10.65
CA GLU A 568 3.77 21.42 -9.51
C GLU A 568 3.08 20.39 -8.59
N PRO A 569 3.87 19.61 -7.82
CA PRO A 569 3.51 18.25 -7.46
C PRO A 569 2.61 18.18 -6.23
N LEU A 570 1.32 18.52 -6.41
CA LEU A 570 0.28 18.31 -5.41
C LEU A 570 0.30 16.86 -4.91
N GLY A 571 0.43 15.91 -5.83
CA GLY A 571 0.57 14.48 -5.52
C GLY A 571 1.72 14.22 -4.55
N ASP A 572 2.91 14.74 -4.81
CA ASP A 572 4.06 14.54 -3.91
C ASP A 572 3.83 15.16 -2.54
N GLN A 573 3.23 16.36 -2.49
CA GLN A 573 2.92 17.00 -1.23
C GLN A 573 1.96 16.16 -0.38
N ILE A 574 0.96 15.54 -1.01
CA ILE A 574 0.03 14.62 -0.36
C ILE A 574 0.79 13.37 0.11
N ILE A 575 1.51 12.68 -0.79
CA ILE A 575 2.24 11.45 -0.45
C ILE A 575 3.21 11.65 0.71
N MET A 576 4.00 12.73 0.72
CA MET A 576 4.96 13.04 1.78
C MET A 576 4.34 13.34 3.15
N ARG A 577 3.01 13.48 3.24
CA ARG A 577 2.27 13.80 4.47
C ARG A 577 1.42 12.64 4.99
N GLN A 578 1.51 11.49 4.36
CA GLN A 578 0.95 10.26 4.90
C GLN A 578 1.59 9.99 6.26
N GLN A 579 0.78 9.70 7.28
CA GLN A 579 1.27 9.47 8.63
C GLN A 579 1.76 8.03 8.82
N GLN A 580 2.38 7.77 9.99
CA GLN A 580 2.82 6.44 10.43
C GLN A 580 1.70 5.41 10.63
N ASN A 581 0.43 5.82 10.50
CA ASN A 581 -0.71 4.92 10.47
C ASN A 581 -1.20 4.64 9.03
N GLY A 582 -0.54 5.17 8.00
CA GLY A 582 -0.86 4.94 6.60
C GLY A 582 -1.96 5.88 6.08
N LEU A 583 -2.52 6.73 6.94
CA LEU A 583 -3.61 7.61 6.58
C LEU A 583 -3.12 9.05 6.43
N TRP A 584 -3.81 9.79 5.57
CA TRP A 584 -3.75 11.24 5.51
C TRP A 584 -4.70 11.84 6.53
N MET A 585 -4.17 12.77 7.32
CA MET A 585 -4.95 13.48 8.32
C MET A 585 -5.87 14.51 7.66
N ASP A 586 -6.97 14.83 8.34
CA ASP A 586 -8.00 15.77 7.91
C ASP A 586 -7.41 17.13 7.47
N ASP A 587 -6.32 17.56 8.11
CA ASP A 587 -5.51 18.71 7.67
C ASP A 587 -4.08 18.29 7.33
N LEU A 588 -3.71 18.49 6.06
CA LEU A 588 -2.37 18.24 5.55
C LEU A 588 -1.33 19.26 6.05
N SER A 589 -1.74 20.34 6.71
CA SER A 589 -0.81 21.28 7.34
C SER A 589 -0.29 20.79 8.71
N GLY A 590 -0.92 19.75 9.28
CA GLY A 590 -0.54 19.16 10.56
C GLY A 590 -1.11 19.86 11.80
N GLN A 591 -2.08 20.77 11.62
CA GLN A 591 -2.75 21.46 12.75
C GLN A 591 -3.84 20.59 13.39
N VAL A 592 -4.20 19.47 12.76
CA VAL A 592 -5.30 18.59 13.14
C VAL A 592 -4.84 17.14 13.20
N SER A 593 -5.27 16.41 14.23
CA SER A 593 -4.78 15.07 14.54
C SER A 593 -5.77 13.94 14.24
N ASP A 594 -6.82 14.17 13.44
CA ASP A 594 -7.76 13.10 13.06
C ASP A 594 -7.76 12.84 11.55
N TYR A 595 -8.18 11.66 11.08
CA TYR A 595 -8.16 11.27 9.66
C TYR A 595 -9.55 11.29 9.01
N ASP A 596 -9.60 11.64 7.72
CA ASP A 596 -10.81 11.64 6.90
C ASP A 596 -10.91 10.38 6.03
N THR A 597 -11.80 9.48 6.43
CA THR A 597 -12.08 8.22 5.76
C THR A 597 -12.48 8.38 4.28
N VAL A 598 -13.27 9.39 3.93
CA VAL A 598 -13.70 9.60 2.53
C VAL A 598 -12.51 10.05 1.69
N ALA A 599 -11.76 11.04 2.20
CA ALA A 599 -10.61 11.56 1.48
C ALA A 599 -9.54 10.49 1.26
N ASN A 600 -9.26 9.66 2.26
CA ASN A 600 -8.31 8.57 2.11
C ASN A 600 -8.80 7.54 1.08
N ALA A 601 -10.09 7.18 1.05
CA ALA A 601 -10.64 6.26 0.05
C ALA A 601 -10.50 6.85 -1.37
N MET A 602 -10.79 8.14 -1.53
CA MET A 602 -10.60 8.82 -2.81
C MET A 602 -9.14 8.84 -3.24
N LEU A 603 -8.21 9.22 -2.35
CA LEU A 603 -6.78 9.20 -2.67
C LEU A 603 -6.32 7.81 -3.07
N ILE A 604 -6.73 6.78 -2.35
CA ILE A 604 -6.44 5.38 -2.69
C ILE A 604 -6.97 5.06 -4.09
N GLY A 605 -8.26 5.26 -4.34
CA GLY A 605 -8.89 4.89 -5.61
C GLY A 605 -8.28 5.61 -6.81
N GLU A 606 -8.15 6.94 -6.74
CA GLU A 606 -7.69 7.74 -7.86
C GLU A 606 -6.22 7.49 -8.19
N ILE A 607 -5.38 7.35 -7.17
CA ILE A 607 -3.97 7.02 -7.36
C ILE A 607 -3.83 5.57 -7.86
N SER A 608 -4.63 4.62 -7.35
CA SER A 608 -4.57 3.22 -7.80
C SER A 608 -4.94 3.08 -9.27
N LYS A 609 -6.03 3.73 -9.73
CA LYS A 609 -6.42 3.76 -11.15
C LYS A 609 -5.30 4.33 -12.03
N TRP A 610 -4.74 5.47 -11.64
CA TRP A 610 -3.69 6.16 -12.38
C TRP A 610 -2.39 5.34 -12.46
N GLN A 611 -2.02 4.69 -11.36
CA GLN A 611 -0.87 3.77 -11.33
C GLN A 611 -1.10 2.54 -12.22
N GLY A 612 -2.31 1.97 -12.20
CA GLY A 612 -2.67 0.84 -13.05
C GLY A 612 -2.58 1.19 -14.54
N ASP A 613 -3.16 2.31 -14.97
CA ASP A 613 -3.05 2.78 -16.36
C ASP A 613 -1.59 2.97 -16.80
N LYS A 614 -0.74 3.57 -15.94
CA LYS A 614 0.69 3.68 -16.21
C LYS A 614 1.39 2.33 -16.38
N LEU A 615 1.08 1.35 -15.54
CA LEU A 615 1.62 0.00 -15.66
C LEU A 615 1.18 -0.65 -16.96
N SER A 616 -0.11 -0.58 -17.29
CA SER A 616 -0.70 -1.13 -18.51
C SER A 616 -0.05 -0.57 -19.77
N ARG A 617 0.17 0.75 -19.83
CA ARG A 617 0.85 1.42 -20.95
C ARG A 617 2.32 0.99 -21.11
N ARG A 618 2.99 0.60 -20.02
CA ARG A 618 4.39 0.13 -20.02
C ARG A 618 4.52 -1.33 -20.44
N THR A 619 3.59 -2.20 -20.04
CA THR A 619 3.65 -3.64 -20.29
C THR A 619 3.15 -4.04 -21.68
N GLY A 620 2.40 -3.17 -22.37
CA GLY A 620 1.93 -3.40 -23.73
C GLY A 620 0.76 -4.41 -23.83
N GLU A 621 0.21 -4.86 -22.70
CA GLU A 621 -1.01 -5.67 -22.65
C GLU A 621 -2.23 -4.76 -22.82
N GLY A 622 -2.46 -4.34 -24.07
CA GLY A 622 -3.55 -3.46 -24.46
C GLY A 622 -3.13 -2.52 -25.58
N LYS A 623 -3.15 -2.98 -26.85
CA LYS A 623 -3.09 -2.11 -28.03
C LYS A 623 -4.35 -2.28 -28.87
N PRO A 624 -4.83 -1.19 -29.50
CA PRO A 624 -4.36 -0.84 -30.85
C PRO A 624 -3.81 0.60 -30.86
N SER A 625 -2.79 1.04 -31.61
CA SER A 625 -2.14 0.60 -32.85
C SER A 625 -0.70 1.14 -32.88
N GLU A 626 0.11 0.65 -33.82
CA GLU A 626 1.47 1.07 -34.11
C GLU A 626 1.53 2.52 -34.66
N SER A 627 2.02 3.50 -33.89
CA SER A 627 2.71 4.72 -34.41
C SER A 627 3.05 5.79 -33.34
N CYS A 628 3.54 5.42 -32.14
CA CYS A 628 3.83 6.42 -31.09
C CYS A 628 5.26 6.44 -30.55
N PHE A 629 6.21 5.80 -31.23
CA PHE A 629 7.63 5.98 -30.91
C PHE A 629 8.22 6.94 -31.95
N ASP A 630 8.61 8.14 -31.49
CA ASP A 630 9.64 8.90 -32.19
C ASP A 630 10.94 8.08 -32.04
N GLU A 631 11.51 7.66 -33.16
CA GLU A 631 12.72 6.83 -33.26
C GLU A 631 14.03 7.58 -32.91
N ASP A 632 13.97 8.70 -32.19
CA ASP A 632 15.14 9.59 -32.00
C ASP A 632 15.68 9.72 -30.56
N GLU A 633 15.25 8.88 -29.60
CA GLU A 633 16.05 8.66 -28.39
C GLU A 633 16.83 7.34 -28.49
N PRO A 634 18.17 7.39 -28.68
CA PRO A 634 18.96 6.17 -28.72
C PRO A 634 18.89 5.48 -27.36
N ALA A 635 18.60 4.18 -27.39
CA ALA A 635 18.81 3.27 -26.28
C ALA A 635 20.30 3.26 -25.90
N THR A 636 20.74 4.18 -25.05
CA THR A 636 22.08 4.14 -24.45
C THR A 636 22.01 3.41 -23.12
N MET A 637 22.35 2.12 -23.17
CA MET A 637 23.04 1.46 -22.06
C MET A 637 24.32 2.23 -21.71
N SER A 638 24.65 2.27 -20.41
CA SER A 638 25.95 2.64 -19.83
C SER A 638 26.48 4.06 -20.07
N VAL A 639 26.08 5.03 -19.25
CA VAL A 639 26.96 6.12 -18.78
C VAL A 639 26.55 6.49 -17.36
N LEU A 640 27.50 6.51 -16.41
CA LEU A 640 27.30 7.04 -15.06
C LEU A 640 26.78 8.50 -15.15
N PRO A 641 25.87 8.94 -14.26
CA PRO A 641 25.39 10.32 -14.31
C PRO A 641 26.54 11.29 -14.03
N ASP A 642 26.66 12.32 -14.88
CA ASP A 642 27.52 13.48 -14.68
C ASP A 642 27.15 14.17 -13.35
N PRO A 643 28.06 14.25 -12.36
CA PRO A 643 27.78 14.84 -11.05
C PRO A 643 27.43 16.35 -11.10
N LYS A 644 27.54 16.99 -12.29
CA LYS A 644 27.16 18.39 -12.50
C LYS A 644 25.74 18.58 -13.06
N LYS A 645 25.04 17.53 -13.51
CA LYS A 645 23.62 17.62 -13.86
C LYS A 645 22.79 17.39 -12.61
N LYS A 646 22.02 18.40 -12.18
CA LYS A 646 20.93 18.20 -11.22
C LYS A 646 20.04 17.07 -11.76
N LEU A 647 19.97 15.93 -11.06
CA LEU A 647 18.90 14.96 -11.28
C LEU A 647 17.57 15.74 -11.17
N ALA A 648 16.72 15.61 -12.19
CA ALA A 648 15.34 16.04 -12.04
C ALA A 648 14.75 15.25 -10.87
N LYS A 649 14.20 15.93 -9.86
CA LYS A 649 13.50 15.23 -8.77
C LYS A 649 12.37 14.42 -9.39
N GLU A 650 12.39 13.10 -9.28
CA GLU A 650 11.26 12.30 -9.71
C GLU A 650 10.11 12.47 -8.71
N SER A 651 8.89 12.47 -9.24
CA SER A 651 7.69 12.71 -8.45
C SER A 651 7.43 11.55 -7.50
N ALA A 652 7.27 11.82 -6.20
CA ALA A 652 6.86 10.83 -5.19
C ALA A 652 5.53 10.14 -5.56
N LEU A 653 4.68 10.79 -6.36
CA LEU A 653 3.49 10.16 -6.92
C LEU A 653 3.81 8.97 -7.83
N ASN A 654 4.99 8.86 -8.45
CA ASN A 654 5.35 7.70 -9.26
C ASN A 654 5.58 6.42 -8.44
N GLY A 655 5.89 6.54 -7.14
CA GLY A 655 6.05 5.41 -6.19
C GLY A 655 4.84 5.20 -5.26
N SER A 656 3.72 5.89 -5.50
CA SER A 656 2.59 5.95 -4.58
C SER A 656 1.77 4.66 -4.44
N MET A 657 2.04 3.63 -5.25
CA MET A 657 1.33 2.35 -5.22
C MET A 657 1.39 1.68 -3.84
N TYR A 658 2.55 1.69 -3.18
CA TYR A 658 2.68 1.15 -1.82
C TYR A 658 2.04 2.05 -0.77
N HIS A 659 2.03 3.36 -0.99
CA HIS A 659 1.32 4.30 -0.11
C HIS A 659 -0.18 4.03 -0.11
N VAL A 660 -0.79 3.74 -1.26
CA VAL A 660 -2.24 3.45 -1.34
C VAL A 660 -2.60 2.06 -0.86
N ILE A 661 -1.74 1.06 -1.06
CA ILE A 661 -1.93 -0.28 -0.46
C ILE A 661 -1.87 -0.17 1.06
N GLY A 662 -0.88 0.53 1.62
CA GLY A 662 -0.77 0.71 3.06
C GLY A 662 -1.90 1.55 3.66
N ALA A 663 -2.35 2.60 2.96
CA ALA A 663 -3.53 3.36 3.36
C ALA A 663 -4.79 2.47 3.38
N TRP A 664 -4.94 1.59 2.39
CA TRP A 664 -6.06 0.67 2.32
C TRP A 664 -6.07 -0.34 3.47
N ASP A 665 -4.92 -0.92 3.80
CA ASP A 665 -4.83 -1.85 4.93
C ASP A 665 -5.24 -1.18 6.25
N SER A 666 -4.93 0.10 6.42
CA SER A 666 -5.37 0.89 7.56
C SER A 666 -6.86 1.25 7.52
N MET A 667 -7.47 1.34 6.34
CA MET A 667 -8.89 1.63 6.16
C MET A 667 -9.77 0.39 6.20
N TRP A 668 -9.22 -0.76 5.81
CA TRP A 668 -9.91 -2.04 5.69
C TRP A 668 -10.77 -2.41 6.92
N PRO A 669 -10.32 -2.21 8.17
CA PRO A 669 -11.12 -2.55 9.35
C PRO A 669 -12.42 -1.75 9.49
N GLN A 670 -12.61 -0.68 8.73
CA GLN A 670 -13.82 0.15 8.73
C GLN A 670 -15.00 -0.52 8.01
N ILE A 671 -14.75 -1.55 7.22
CA ILE A 671 -15.79 -2.35 6.54
C ILE A 671 -16.40 -3.31 7.57
N SER A 672 -17.56 -2.93 8.12
CA SER A 672 -18.29 -3.78 9.07
C SER A 672 -18.73 -5.09 8.43
N LYS A 673 -19.01 -6.14 9.21
CA LYS A 673 -19.49 -7.45 8.71
C LYS A 673 -20.70 -7.36 7.77
N SER A 674 -21.58 -6.36 7.91
CA SER A 674 -22.74 -6.16 7.05
C SER A 674 -22.42 -5.54 5.70
N GLY A 675 -21.19 -5.09 5.46
CA GLY A 675 -20.76 -4.38 4.25
C GLY A 675 -20.92 -2.86 4.33
N LEU A 676 -21.43 -2.33 5.44
CA LEU A 676 -21.48 -0.88 5.67
C LEU A 676 -20.13 -0.36 6.18
N VAL A 677 -19.70 0.78 5.66
CA VAL A 677 -18.50 1.49 6.08
C VAL A 677 -18.87 2.49 7.17
N TYR A 678 -18.25 2.33 8.33
CA TYR A 678 -18.40 3.25 9.46
C TYR A 678 -17.08 4.00 9.70
N GLY A 679 -17.07 4.96 10.61
CA GLY A 679 -15.86 5.72 10.89
C GLY A 679 -15.71 6.94 9.99
N CYS A 680 -16.65 7.16 9.05
CA CYS A 680 -16.61 8.29 8.14
C CYS A 680 -16.76 9.60 8.91
N ALA A 681 -15.86 10.56 8.65
CA ALA A 681 -16.03 11.92 9.12
C ALA A 681 -17.31 12.50 8.50
N GLU A 682 -18.07 13.27 9.27
CA GLU A 682 -19.14 14.09 8.70
C GLU A 682 -18.57 14.92 7.54
N PRO A 683 -19.40 15.36 6.57
CA PRO A 683 -19.08 16.50 5.71
C PRO A 683 -18.89 17.77 6.57
N ALA A 684 -17.89 17.77 7.44
CA ALA A 684 -17.38 18.94 8.10
C ALA A 684 -16.76 19.80 7.00
N TYR A 685 -16.80 21.12 7.16
CA TYR A 685 -16.30 22.11 6.20
C TYR A 685 -17.27 22.54 5.08
N ASP A 686 -18.57 22.64 5.32
CA ASP A 686 -19.36 23.51 4.44
C ASP A 686 -18.85 24.97 4.56
N ALA A 687 -18.22 25.47 3.49
CA ALA A 687 -17.79 26.87 3.37
C ALA A 687 -18.92 27.85 3.71
N GLN A 688 -20.17 27.45 3.42
CA GLN A 688 -21.37 28.21 3.74
C GLN A 688 -21.59 28.29 5.26
N LEU A 689 -21.47 27.16 5.97
CA LEU A 689 -21.62 27.08 7.43
C LEU A 689 -20.50 27.85 8.16
N TYR A 690 -19.24 27.70 7.72
CA TYR A 690 -18.10 28.44 8.27
C TYR A 690 -18.31 29.94 8.14
N TYR A 691 -18.71 30.39 6.94
CA TYR A 691 -18.89 31.81 6.67
C TYR A 691 -20.16 32.39 7.32
N GLN A 692 -21.21 31.58 7.51
CA GLN A 692 -22.43 31.99 8.22
C GLN A 692 -22.25 32.13 9.73
N SER A 693 -21.32 31.39 10.34
CA SER A 693 -21.24 31.30 11.81
C SER A 693 -19.87 31.56 12.44
N PHE A 694 -18.78 31.70 11.67
CA PHE A 694 -17.39 31.77 12.17
C PHE A 694 -17.05 30.71 13.21
N VAL A 695 -17.77 29.60 13.19
CA VAL A 695 -17.49 28.47 14.07
C VAL A 695 -16.22 27.84 13.51
N PRO A 696 -15.13 27.78 14.30
CA PRO A 696 -13.97 27.00 13.91
C PRO A 696 -14.47 25.59 13.58
N PRO A 697 -14.03 24.99 12.47
CA PRO A 697 -14.48 23.68 12.07
C PRO A 697 -14.35 22.72 13.25
N VAL A 698 -15.48 22.16 13.68
CA VAL A 698 -15.52 21.18 14.75
C VAL A 698 -15.16 19.85 14.11
N TYR A 699 -14.03 19.25 14.52
CA TYR A 699 -13.72 17.86 14.23
C TYR A 699 -14.89 17.03 14.76
N SER A 700 -15.74 16.48 13.89
CA SER A 700 -16.91 15.75 14.37
C SER A 700 -16.40 14.56 15.19
N LYS A 701 -16.63 14.60 16.51
CA LYS A 701 -16.36 13.44 17.38
C LYS A 701 -17.28 12.26 17.04
N ASP A 702 -18.41 12.54 16.37
CA ASP A 702 -19.39 11.56 15.95
C ASP A 702 -19.01 10.98 14.58
N ARG A 703 -18.35 9.83 14.63
CA ARG A 703 -18.05 9.02 13.44
C ARG A 703 -19.20 8.07 13.17
N GLY A 704 -19.68 8.05 11.92
CA GLY A 704 -20.90 7.33 11.56
C GLY A 704 -20.86 6.71 10.17
N PHE A 705 -22.03 6.28 9.71
CA PHE A 705 -22.25 5.88 8.33
C PHE A 705 -22.61 7.11 7.49
N TYR A 706 -21.84 7.39 6.45
CA TYR A 706 -22.14 8.41 5.45
C TYR A 706 -22.10 7.79 4.05
N LYS A 707 -23.13 8.07 3.24
CA LYS A 707 -23.29 7.45 1.90
C LYS A 707 -22.08 7.73 1.00
N GLU A 708 -21.56 8.95 1.02
CA GLU A 708 -20.37 9.36 0.27
C GLU A 708 -19.18 8.44 0.58
N GLY A 709 -18.92 8.17 1.87
CA GLY A 709 -17.85 7.27 2.29
C GLY A 709 -18.05 5.82 1.86
N GLN A 710 -19.31 5.33 1.87
CA GLN A 710 -19.65 4.03 1.31
C GLN A 710 -19.28 3.95 -0.18
N GLY A 711 -19.62 4.97 -0.96
CA GLY A 711 -19.28 5.05 -2.39
C GLY A 711 -17.77 5.11 -2.62
N ALA A 712 -17.09 6.03 -1.94
CA ALA A 712 -15.65 6.22 -2.08
C ALA A 712 -14.87 4.93 -1.79
N PHE A 713 -15.23 4.14 -0.77
CA PHE A 713 -14.58 2.85 -0.51
C PHE A 713 -14.80 1.84 -1.63
N MET A 714 -15.99 1.79 -2.24
CA MET A 714 -16.25 0.86 -3.33
C MET A 714 -15.39 1.22 -4.55
N SER A 715 -15.34 2.50 -4.93
CA SER A 715 -14.46 2.98 -6.00
C SER A 715 -12.98 2.72 -5.69
N ALA A 716 -12.56 2.92 -4.43
CA ALA A 716 -11.19 2.66 -3.98
C ALA A 716 -10.81 1.18 -4.15
N LEU A 717 -11.70 0.28 -3.75
CA LEU A 717 -11.49 -1.16 -3.83
C LEU A 717 -11.46 -1.66 -5.26
N VAL A 718 -12.28 -1.09 -6.16
CA VAL A 718 -12.21 -1.36 -7.61
C VAL A 718 -10.87 -0.93 -8.18
N GLY A 719 -10.41 0.28 -7.86
CA GLY A 719 -9.10 0.79 -8.29
C GLY A 719 -7.94 -0.07 -7.80
N LEU A 720 -7.97 -0.47 -6.52
CA LEU A 720 -6.96 -1.34 -5.92
C LEU A 720 -6.98 -2.75 -6.51
N SER A 721 -8.16 -3.36 -6.67
CA SER A 721 -8.25 -4.72 -7.23
C SER A 721 -7.70 -4.73 -8.66
N SER A 722 -8.01 -3.71 -9.45
CA SER A 722 -7.45 -3.53 -10.79
C SER A 722 -5.92 -3.37 -10.76
N LEU A 723 -5.39 -2.52 -9.89
CA LEU A 723 -3.94 -2.34 -9.72
C LEU A 723 -3.23 -3.64 -9.32
N CYS A 724 -3.74 -4.31 -8.28
CA CYS A 724 -3.19 -5.56 -7.76
C CYS A 724 -3.23 -6.69 -8.80
N SER A 725 -4.28 -6.76 -9.62
CA SER A 725 -4.38 -7.76 -10.69
C SER A 725 -3.31 -7.57 -11.77
N GLN A 726 -2.95 -6.32 -12.09
CA GLN A 726 -1.93 -5.99 -13.11
C GLN A 726 -0.50 -6.23 -12.63
N LEU A 727 -0.27 -6.25 -11.31
CA LEU A 727 1.02 -6.64 -10.74
C LEU A 727 1.29 -8.15 -10.88
N GLY A 728 0.28 -8.95 -11.26
CA GLY A 728 0.36 -10.41 -11.32
C GLY A 728 0.65 -11.04 -9.95
N PRO A 729 0.96 -12.35 -9.86
CA PRO A 729 1.72 -12.82 -8.71
C PRO A 729 2.96 -11.93 -8.63
N VAL A 730 3.24 -11.38 -7.46
CA VAL A 730 4.29 -10.38 -7.19
C VAL A 730 5.74 -10.87 -7.52
N ASN A 731 5.87 -11.99 -8.23
CA ASN A 731 7.07 -12.61 -8.74
C ASN A 731 7.64 -12.02 -10.05
N LYS A 732 7.18 -10.86 -10.53
CA LYS A 732 7.86 -10.15 -11.63
C LYS A 732 8.16 -8.70 -11.24
N ARG A 733 9.24 -8.57 -10.45
CA ARG A 733 10.10 -7.39 -10.28
C ARG A 733 9.67 -6.15 -11.09
N ILE A 734 9.21 -5.10 -10.39
CA ILE A 734 9.62 -3.74 -10.75
C ILE A 734 9.97 -2.97 -9.46
N PRO A 735 11.26 -2.87 -9.14
CA PRO A 735 11.79 -1.87 -8.22
C PRO A 735 12.29 -0.61 -8.98
N PRO A 736 12.76 0.41 -8.24
CA PRO A 736 12.12 1.70 -8.02
C PRO A 736 12.24 2.68 -9.20
N ILE A 737 11.44 3.75 -9.19
CA ILE A 737 11.69 4.97 -9.95
C ILE A 737 12.21 6.00 -8.91
N LYS A 738 13.41 6.52 -9.16
CA LYS A 738 14.41 7.15 -8.27
C LYS A 738 14.01 8.43 -7.57
#